data_AF-A0A4Q3RQB1-F1
#
_entry.id   AF-A0A4Q3RQB1-F1
#
_cell.length_a   1.000
_cell.length_b   1.000
_cell.length_c   1.000
_cell.angle_alpha   90.00
_cell.angle_beta   90.00
_cell.angle_gamma   90.00
#
_symmetry.space_group_name_H-M   'P 1'
#
loop_
_entity.id
_entity.type
_entity.pdbx_description
1 polymer ?
#
loop_
_entity_poly.entity_id
_entity_poly.type
_entity_poly.pdbx_seq_one_letter_code
_entity_poly.pdbx_strand_id
1 'polypeptide(L)'
;LHLFAPALLMEIIQLQLDASASALAYPLHFHPLMEEGLISDDKKMTVECFRVQHRIDCWGFLFREKKNPRSIDPDKVKAYEIPAAYYDALQKGQDYTNKKGTLIKNEDVTTAAPTAKSYAYCADTIFDESIADKIKGALGEKIRNGKELAIMSKKLATIIIDVPVEFHEEDFALKDWNKDVLRDIFTELEFKTAGKRILGEDIGGTTDDRPQTTDSGQLDLFGQPVPSADKKTTVVAVTVEEETAYTVVDKNINNTPHNYTLVESPQAIDELMKKLAGHEEICFDTETTSIDANLAELVGLSFSVVPGEGYYIPCPADRSLTDNILLQCKPLFDDESKTWIGQNLKYDLLVLKWYNAELKGKTFDTMLAHYVIEPDGKRSMDLLSAKYLGYEPIHIEELIGKKGKTQGNMRDVEIEKAKEYAVEDADVTLQLKNIFLPQLKDKDVEKVFYEVENPLVKVLTNMEFEGIKVDVDFLNSYSKELEIDAKTAEEKVYEAAGVRFNLASPKQLGEVLFEKLKLDPKAKKTKTGQYATGEDVLLKLANQHAICDDILTFRELTKLKSTYVDALPQLINPKTGRVHTSYAQAVAVTGRLSSNNPNLQNIPIRTDKGREIRKAFVPRDENHVLVSADYSQIELRIVAAISSDINMCEAFTTGKDIHTATAAKVFNVDETAVTKEMRYKAKSVNFGIIYGQGAFGLAENLGIPRAEAKEIIDNYKLQFPNIQQYMNDTINFAKENGYVETLMGRKRWLRDINSANFTVRGFAERNAINSPIQGTAADMIKLAMIKIDHELKAQGFKSKMLLQVHDELVFDVLKEELEKIKPVILNCMQTALALPNNVPTDA
;
A
#
# COMPACT_ATOMS: atom_id res chain seq x y z
N LEU A 1 -46.75 15.07 4.99
CA LEU A 1 -45.67 15.96 4.53
C LEU A 1 -46.25 16.97 3.55
N HIS A 2 -45.98 18.26 3.71
CA HIS A 2 -46.45 19.29 2.78
C HIS A 2 -45.35 19.57 1.76
N LEU A 3 -45.69 19.53 0.47
CA LEU A 3 -44.75 19.67 -0.63
C LEU A 3 -45.20 20.85 -1.49
N PHE A 4 -44.38 21.90 -1.49
CA PHE A 4 -44.65 23.14 -2.21
C PHE A 4 -43.84 23.13 -3.50
N ALA A 5 -44.50 23.09 -4.66
CA ALA A 5 -43.84 22.99 -5.97
C ALA A 5 -44.70 23.62 -7.09
N PRO A 6 -44.14 23.94 -8.26
CA PRO A 6 -44.94 24.30 -9.44
C PRO A 6 -45.87 23.13 -9.85
N ALA A 7 -47.06 23.45 -10.36
CA ALA A 7 -48.09 22.47 -10.69
C ALA A 7 -47.59 21.31 -11.56
N LEU A 8 -46.78 21.61 -12.59
CA LEU A 8 -46.21 20.61 -13.49
C LEU A 8 -45.29 19.62 -12.76
N LEU A 9 -44.48 20.09 -11.82
CA LEU A 9 -43.59 19.23 -11.03
C LEU A 9 -44.39 18.37 -10.05
N MET A 10 -45.47 18.92 -9.49
CA MET A 10 -46.39 18.15 -8.64
C MET A 10 -47.07 17.03 -9.43
N GLU A 11 -47.50 17.29 -10.67
CA GLU A 11 -48.05 16.25 -11.57
C GLU A 11 -47.02 15.16 -11.87
N ILE A 12 -45.78 15.52 -12.18
CA ILE A 12 -44.70 14.54 -12.45
C ILE A 12 -44.43 13.66 -11.22
N ILE A 13 -44.35 14.27 -10.03
CA ILE A 13 -44.12 13.53 -8.78
C ILE A 13 -45.32 12.63 -8.47
N GLN A 14 -46.54 13.10 -8.69
CA GLN A 14 -47.75 12.29 -8.48
C GLN A 14 -47.76 11.08 -9.43
N LEU A 15 -47.44 11.27 -10.71
CA LEU A 15 -47.32 10.19 -11.69
C LEU A 15 -46.25 9.14 -11.29
N GLN A 16 -45.11 9.57 -10.75
CA GLN A 16 -44.08 8.66 -10.23
C GLN A 16 -44.54 7.89 -8.99
N LEU A 17 -45.28 8.54 -8.08
CA LEU A 17 -45.84 7.88 -6.89
C LEU A 17 -46.91 6.86 -7.28
N ASP A 18 -47.74 7.18 -8.26
CA ASP A 18 -48.77 6.28 -8.78
C ASP A 18 -48.14 5.07 -9.51
N ALA A 19 -47.05 5.29 -10.27
CA ALA A 19 -46.34 4.25 -11.00
C ALA A 19 -45.50 3.31 -10.11
N SER A 20 -45.03 3.79 -8.95
CA SER A 20 -44.13 3.03 -8.07
C SER A 20 -44.86 2.06 -7.13
N ALA A 21 -46.19 2.06 -7.08
CA ALA A 21 -47.05 1.21 -6.23
C ALA A 21 -46.68 1.16 -4.73
N SER A 22 -45.81 2.05 -4.26
CA SER A 22 -45.34 2.13 -2.89
C SER A 22 -46.19 3.12 -2.09
N ALA A 23 -46.95 2.64 -1.11
CA ALA A 23 -47.65 3.48 -0.15
C ALA A 23 -46.62 4.15 0.77
N LEU A 24 -46.48 5.47 0.66
CA LEU A 24 -45.67 6.23 1.61
C LEU A 24 -46.25 6.11 3.02
N ALA A 25 -45.38 5.99 4.02
CA ALA A 25 -45.77 5.85 5.42
C ALA A 25 -46.48 7.09 6.02
N TYR A 26 -46.62 8.16 5.24
CA TYR A 26 -47.28 9.40 5.61
C TYR A 26 -47.96 10.04 4.38
N PRO A 27 -49.08 10.75 4.57
CA PRO A 27 -49.76 11.43 3.48
C PRO A 27 -48.92 12.58 2.94
N LEU A 28 -48.87 12.75 1.62
CA LEU A 28 -48.33 13.93 0.96
C LEU A 28 -49.46 14.92 0.67
N HIS A 29 -49.23 16.19 0.99
CA HIS A 29 -50.14 17.29 0.68
C HIS A 29 -49.41 18.25 -0.25
N PHE A 30 -49.86 18.36 -1.49
CA PHE A 30 -49.28 19.22 -2.51
C PHE A 30 -49.86 20.63 -2.43
N HIS A 31 -48.99 21.64 -2.53
CA HIS A 31 -49.34 23.06 -2.47
C HIS A 31 -48.66 23.82 -3.62
N PRO A 32 -49.38 24.60 -4.43
CA PRO A 32 -48.78 25.35 -5.54
C PRO A 32 -47.93 26.52 -5.02
N LEU A 33 -46.71 26.67 -5.53
CA LEU A 33 -45.75 27.73 -5.15
C LEU A 33 -46.06 29.14 -5.71
N MET A 34 -47.24 29.37 -6.28
CA MET A 34 -47.48 30.53 -7.17
C MET A 34 -47.90 31.83 -6.47
N GLU A 35 -47.94 31.89 -5.13
CA GLU A 35 -48.32 33.09 -4.38
C GLU A 35 -47.21 33.53 -3.40
N GLU A 36 -46.90 34.83 -3.40
CA GLU A 36 -46.00 35.44 -2.41
C GLU A 36 -46.68 35.47 -1.05
N GLY A 37 -45.98 34.99 -0.01
CA GLY A 37 -46.57 34.98 1.32
C GLY A 37 -45.96 33.97 2.28
N LEU A 38 -46.59 33.89 3.44
CA LEU A 38 -46.19 33.02 4.53
C LEU A 38 -46.48 31.55 4.18
N ILE A 39 -45.43 30.74 4.06
CA ILE A 39 -45.54 29.30 3.77
C ILE A 39 -45.83 28.54 5.05
N SER A 40 -45.10 28.88 6.12
CA SER A 40 -45.19 28.18 7.40
C SER A 40 -44.83 29.12 8.52
N ASP A 41 -45.63 29.11 9.59
CA ASP A 41 -45.33 29.82 10.82
C ASP A 41 -45.51 28.88 12.00
N ASP A 42 -44.41 28.32 12.50
CA ASP A 42 -44.42 27.46 13.66
C ASP A 42 -43.85 28.19 14.91
N LYS A 43 -43.72 27.47 16.02
CA LYS A 43 -43.23 28.04 17.30
C LYS A 43 -41.75 28.44 17.27
N LYS A 44 -40.96 27.90 16.33
CA LYS A 44 -39.51 28.06 16.25
C LYS A 44 -39.07 28.85 15.03
N MET A 45 -39.86 28.86 13.94
CA MET A 45 -39.44 29.41 12.66
C MET A 45 -40.62 29.89 11.83
N THR A 46 -40.38 31.00 11.13
CA THR A 46 -41.26 31.54 10.09
C THR A 46 -40.58 31.36 8.74
N VAL A 47 -41.31 30.84 7.75
CA VAL A 47 -40.83 30.63 6.38
C VAL A 47 -41.71 31.40 5.43
N GLU A 48 -41.12 32.34 4.70
CA GLU A 48 -41.80 33.20 3.73
C GLU A 48 -41.32 32.87 2.31
N CYS A 49 -42.25 32.77 1.37
CA CYS A 49 -41.99 32.67 -0.06
C CYS A 49 -41.99 34.07 -0.67
N PHE A 50 -41.02 34.36 -1.52
CA PHE A 50 -41.02 35.58 -2.32
C PHE A 50 -40.58 35.27 -3.74
N ARG A 51 -41.11 35.99 -4.73
CA ARG A 51 -40.73 35.78 -6.12
C ARG A 51 -39.36 36.44 -6.34
N VAL A 52 -38.47 35.72 -7.03
CA VAL A 52 -37.16 36.25 -7.42
C VAL A 52 -37.26 36.68 -8.87
N GLN A 53 -36.90 37.93 -9.18
CA GLN A 53 -36.80 38.37 -10.57
C GLN A 53 -35.63 37.64 -11.24
N HIS A 54 -35.96 36.65 -12.08
CA HIS A 54 -35.02 35.79 -12.77
C HIS A 54 -35.47 35.55 -14.24
N ARG A 55 -34.60 35.00 -15.09
CA ARG A 55 -34.92 34.71 -16.51
C ARG A 55 -35.94 33.56 -16.69
N ILE A 56 -36.08 32.73 -15.65
CA ILE A 56 -37.09 31.68 -15.50
C ILE A 56 -37.82 32.01 -14.20
N ASP A 57 -39.14 31.80 -14.13
CA ASP A 57 -39.89 32.05 -12.90
C ASP A 57 -39.36 31.18 -11.75
N CYS A 58 -38.76 31.85 -10.75
CA CYS A 58 -38.10 31.21 -9.61
C CYS A 58 -38.52 31.88 -8.30
N TRP A 59 -38.46 31.10 -7.23
CA TRP A 59 -38.94 31.50 -5.91
C TRP A 59 -37.83 31.34 -4.87
N GLY A 60 -37.73 32.32 -3.99
CA GLY A 60 -36.79 32.35 -2.87
C GLY A 60 -37.53 32.05 -1.56
N PHE A 61 -36.79 31.47 -0.61
CA PHE A 61 -37.32 31.14 0.71
C PHE A 61 -36.53 31.88 1.79
N LEU A 62 -37.25 32.63 2.62
CA LEU A 62 -36.68 33.33 3.76
C LEU A 62 -37.04 32.58 5.04
N PHE A 63 -36.01 32.05 5.71
CA PHE A 63 -36.14 31.38 7.00
C PHE A 63 -35.78 32.35 8.12
N ARG A 64 -36.75 32.63 9.00
CA ARG A 64 -36.54 33.45 10.20
C ARG A 64 -36.76 32.58 11.43
N GLU A 65 -35.69 32.24 12.13
CA GLU A 65 -35.83 31.65 13.45
C GLU A 65 -36.47 32.66 14.41
N LYS A 66 -37.55 32.27 15.08
CA LYS A 66 -38.13 33.08 16.15
C LYS A 66 -37.19 33.02 17.35
N LYS A 67 -37.00 34.15 18.03
CA LYS A 67 -36.19 34.18 19.26
C LYS A 67 -36.79 33.20 20.26
N ASN A 68 -36.04 32.16 20.59
CA ASN A 68 -36.41 31.28 21.69
C ASN A 68 -36.39 32.09 23.00
N PRO A 69 -37.37 31.87 23.90
CA PRO A 69 -37.30 32.43 25.25
C PRO A 69 -36.00 32.01 25.95
N ARG A 70 -35.53 32.80 26.92
CA ARG A 70 -34.35 32.46 27.72
C ARG A 70 -34.61 31.13 28.45
N SER A 71 -33.60 30.28 28.59
CA SER A 71 -33.77 28.99 29.29
C SER A 71 -33.65 29.19 30.80
N ILE A 72 -34.53 28.58 31.58
CA ILE A 72 -34.47 28.67 33.06
C ILE A 72 -33.39 27.74 33.58
N ASP A 73 -32.56 28.24 34.49
CA ASP A 73 -31.65 27.43 35.30
C ASP A 73 -32.44 26.86 36.51
N PRO A 74 -32.74 25.54 36.53
CA PRO A 74 -33.61 24.94 37.54
C PRO A 74 -33.04 25.04 38.96
N ASP A 75 -31.71 25.00 39.09
CA ASP A 75 -31.04 25.01 40.39
C ASP A 75 -31.08 26.41 41.00
N LYS A 76 -30.92 27.45 40.18
CA LYS A 76 -31.01 28.84 40.63
C LYS A 76 -32.42 29.28 40.97
N VAL A 77 -33.41 28.92 40.13
CA VAL A 77 -34.81 29.27 40.38
C VAL A 77 -35.35 28.59 41.65
N LYS A 78 -34.85 27.38 41.95
CA LYS A 78 -35.11 26.69 43.22
C LYS A 78 -34.41 27.35 44.42
N ALA A 79 -33.19 27.85 44.24
CA ALA A 79 -32.45 28.58 45.28
C ALA A 79 -33.11 29.92 45.66
N TYR A 80 -33.80 30.58 44.72
CA TYR A 80 -34.51 31.84 44.96
C TYR A 80 -36.01 31.67 45.31
N GLU A 81 -36.48 30.44 45.51
CA GLU A 81 -37.88 30.10 45.87
C GLU A 81 -38.94 30.70 44.91
N ILE A 82 -38.63 30.78 43.62
CA ILE A 82 -39.54 31.40 42.64
C ILE A 82 -40.66 30.42 42.27
N PRO A 83 -41.95 30.80 42.37
CA PRO A 83 -43.06 29.92 41.99
C PRO A 83 -43.10 29.65 40.48
N ALA A 84 -43.45 28.42 40.10
CA ALA A 84 -43.54 27.97 38.70
C ALA A 84 -44.45 28.85 37.81
N ALA A 85 -45.45 29.51 38.40
CA ALA A 85 -46.35 30.43 37.70
C ALA A 85 -45.61 31.65 37.08
N TYR A 86 -44.41 31.98 37.54
CA TYR A 86 -43.62 33.12 37.07
C TYR A 86 -42.51 32.73 36.09
N TYR A 87 -42.40 31.44 35.74
CA TYR A 87 -41.35 30.94 34.87
C TYR A 87 -41.47 31.51 33.46
N ASP A 88 -42.69 31.56 32.91
CA ASP A 88 -42.94 32.11 31.57
C ASP A 88 -42.61 33.62 31.50
N ALA A 89 -42.83 34.38 32.58
CA ALA A 89 -42.46 35.79 32.67
C ALA A 89 -40.93 35.99 32.69
N LEU A 90 -40.21 35.17 33.46
CA LEU A 90 -38.74 35.17 33.53
C LEU A 90 -38.10 34.80 32.19
N GLN A 91 -38.65 33.80 31.50
CA GLN A 91 -38.23 33.37 30.17
C GLN A 91 -38.42 34.45 29.09
N LYS A 92 -39.40 35.33 29.27
CA LYS A 92 -39.69 36.50 28.42
C LYS A 92 -38.87 37.74 28.77
N GLY A 93 -37.99 37.67 29.76
CA GLY A 93 -37.09 38.77 30.12
C GLY A 93 -37.54 39.63 31.29
N GLN A 94 -38.59 39.26 32.03
CA GLN A 94 -39.07 40.06 33.16
C GLN A 94 -38.39 39.67 34.47
N ASP A 95 -38.00 40.67 35.27
CA ASP A 95 -37.46 40.44 36.62
C ASP A 95 -38.56 40.00 37.58
N TYR A 96 -38.19 39.21 38.60
CA TYR A 96 -39.12 38.71 39.61
C TYR A 96 -38.85 39.36 40.96
N THR A 97 -39.89 39.93 41.59
CA THR A 97 -39.79 40.40 42.98
C THR A 97 -40.43 39.37 43.90
N ASN A 98 -39.65 38.84 44.83
CA ASN A 98 -40.16 37.86 45.79
C ASN A 98 -41.06 38.52 46.86
N LYS A 99 -41.76 37.72 47.66
CA LYS A 99 -42.64 38.21 48.74
C LYS A 99 -41.92 39.01 49.85
N LYS A 100 -40.58 39.00 49.87
CA LYS A 100 -39.72 39.76 50.79
C LYS A 100 -39.25 41.10 50.20
N GLY A 101 -39.71 41.47 49.00
CA GLY A 101 -39.38 42.73 48.34
C GLY A 101 -38.01 42.74 47.64
N THR A 102 -37.34 41.59 47.51
CA THR A 102 -36.05 41.48 46.81
C THR A 102 -36.28 41.30 45.32
N LEU A 103 -35.68 42.16 44.51
CA LEU A 103 -35.69 42.07 43.05
C LEU A 103 -34.62 41.07 42.59
N ILE A 104 -35.05 40.01 41.91
CA ILE A 104 -34.19 39.01 41.29
C ILE A 104 -34.19 39.31 39.79
N LYS A 105 -33.01 39.62 39.26
CA LYS A 105 -32.88 39.91 37.83
C LYS A 105 -33.06 38.63 37.04
N ASN A 106 -33.77 38.75 35.92
CA ASN A 106 -34.04 37.65 35.03
C ASN A 106 -32.73 36.97 34.55
N GLU A 107 -31.65 37.74 34.38
CA GLU A 107 -30.37 37.27 33.86
C GLU A 107 -29.60 36.38 34.84
N ASP A 108 -29.86 36.55 36.14
CA ASP A 108 -29.19 35.78 37.18
C ASP A 108 -29.68 34.33 37.20
N VAL A 109 -30.93 34.13 36.77
CA VAL A 109 -31.67 32.84 36.84
C VAL A 109 -32.05 32.27 35.48
N THR A 110 -31.71 32.95 34.38
CA THR A 110 -31.95 32.46 33.00
C THR A 110 -30.74 32.60 32.11
N THR A 111 -30.50 31.60 31.26
CA THR A 111 -29.43 31.61 30.26
C THR A 111 -29.98 32.20 28.96
N ALA A 112 -29.25 33.16 28.36
CA ALA A 112 -29.66 33.74 27.09
C ALA A 112 -29.76 32.65 26.00
N ALA A 113 -30.84 32.68 25.21
CA ALA A 113 -30.98 31.80 24.07
C ALA A 113 -29.93 32.15 22.99
N PRO A 114 -29.53 31.19 22.15
CA PRO A 114 -28.66 31.46 21.00
C PRO A 114 -29.23 32.60 20.14
N THR A 115 -28.36 33.43 19.58
CA THR A 115 -28.77 34.51 18.66
C THR A 115 -29.56 33.90 17.51
N ALA A 116 -30.84 34.29 17.38
CA ALA A 116 -31.72 33.81 16.30
C ALA A 116 -31.06 34.09 14.96
N LYS A 117 -30.91 33.05 14.13
CA LYS A 117 -30.29 33.18 12.81
C LYS A 117 -31.39 33.35 11.76
N SER A 118 -31.19 34.31 10.88
CA SER A 118 -31.96 34.43 9.64
C SER A 118 -31.06 34.01 8.49
N TYR A 119 -31.49 33.07 7.68
CA TYR A 119 -30.79 32.67 6.47
C TYR A 119 -31.77 32.61 5.31
N ALA A 120 -31.35 33.14 4.17
CA ALA A 120 -32.09 33.05 2.93
C ALA A 120 -31.48 31.91 2.11
N TYR A 121 -32.33 31.03 1.58
CA TYR A 121 -31.91 30.03 0.62
C TYR A 121 -32.36 30.50 -0.76
N CYS A 122 -31.40 30.93 -1.58
CA CYS A 122 -31.58 31.13 -3.01
C CYS A 122 -30.86 29.98 -3.70
N ALA A 123 -31.58 29.23 -4.54
CA ALA A 123 -31.01 28.10 -5.28
C ALA A 123 -30.07 28.52 -6.42
N ASP A 124 -29.66 29.79 -6.50
CA ASP A 124 -28.69 30.24 -7.47
C ASP A 124 -27.74 31.33 -6.91
N THR A 125 -26.44 31.16 -7.14
CA THR A 125 -25.33 31.98 -6.63
C THR A 125 -25.18 33.27 -7.44
N ILE A 126 -26.16 34.16 -7.36
CA ILE A 126 -25.99 35.51 -7.89
C ILE A 126 -25.25 36.32 -6.84
N PHE A 127 -23.97 36.64 -7.11
CA PHE A 127 -23.29 37.72 -6.38
C PHE A 127 -24.08 39.02 -6.62
N ASP A 128 -24.71 39.52 -5.56
CA ASP A 128 -25.41 40.80 -5.54
C ASP A 128 -24.58 41.80 -4.74
N GLU A 129 -24.11 42.83 -5.46
CA GLU A 129 -23.25 43.87 -4.90
C GLU A 129 -23.94 44.64 -3.76
N SER A 130 -25.28 44.71 -3.76
CA SER A 130 -26.07 45.39 -2.74
C SER A 130 -26.18 44.65 -1.40
N ILE A 131 -25.77 43.38 -1.37
CA ILE A 131 -25.82 42.48 -0.19
C ILE A 131 -24.44 42.29 0.43
N ALA A 132 -23.36 42.39 -0.36
CA ALA A 132 -21.98 42.21 0.10
C ALA A 132 -21.62 43.17 1.27
N ASP A 133 -22.11 44.42 1.23
CA ASP A 133 -21.86 45.42 2.28
C ASP A 133 -22.66 45.20 3.57
N LYS A 134 -23.66 44.31 3.54
CA LYS A 134 -24.50 43.96 4.70
C LYS A 134 -23.93 42.77 5.49
N ILE A 135 -22.97 42.04 4.93
CA ILE A 135 -22.33 40.87 5.55
C ILE A 135 -21.12 41.34 6.37
N LYS A 136 -21.21 41.22 7.70
CA LYS A 136 -20.17 41.68 8.65
C LYS A 136 -19.16 40.57 8.99
N GLY A 137 -17.95 40.96 9.41
CA GLY A 137 -16.88 40.06 9.86
C GLY A 137 -15.97 39.53 8.74
N ALA A 138 -15.07 38.60 9.08
CA ALA A 138 -14.02 38.07 8.18
C ALA A 138 -14.57 37.43 6.89
N LEU A 139 -15.81 36.91 6.93
CA LEU A 139 -16.49 36.37 5.76
C LEU A 139 -16.89 37.48 4.76
N GLY A 140 -17.34 38.63 5.26
CA GLY A 140 -17.69 39.79 4.44
C GLY A 140 -16.47 40.46 3.81
N GLU A 141 -15.33 40.47 4.50
CA GLU A 141 -14.05 40.94 3.92
C GLU A 141 -13.55 40.02 2.81
N LYS A 142 -13.64 38.69 2.98
CA LYS A 142 -13.31 37.74 1.91
C LYS A 142 -14.17 37.92 0.66
N ILE A 143 -15.48 38.14 0.83
CA ILE A 143 -16.41 38.34 -0.30
C ILE A 143 -16.11 39.66 -1.02
N ARG A 144 -15.82 40.74 -0.28
CA ARG A 144 -15.45 42.05 -0.87
C ARG A 144 -14.11 41.98 -1.62
N ASN A 145 -13.10 41.33 -1.03
CA ASN A 145 -11.78 41.17 -1.65
C ASN A 145 -11.80 40.19 -2.84
N GLY A 146 -12.74 39.24 -2.87
CA GLY A 146 -12.90 38.23 -3.92
C GLY A 146 -13.92 38.58 -5.00
N LYS A 147 -14.37 39.85 -5.11
CA LYS A 147 -15.45 40.28 -6.01
C LYS A 147 -15.22 39.89 -7.47
N GLU A 148 -14.05 40.19 -8.01
CA GLU A 148 -13.72 39.90 -9.42
C GLU A 148 -13.68 38.39 -9.69
N LEU A 149 -13.14 37.62 -8.75
CA LEU A 149 -13.14 36.16 -8.78
C LEU A 149 -14.56 35.59 -8.76
N ALA A 150 -15.47 36.14 -7.94
CA ALA A 150 -16.86 35.70 -7.89
C ALA A 150 -17.62 35.96 -9.20
N ILE A 151 -17.38 37.11 -9.85
CA ILE A 151 -17.95 37.44 -11.16
C ILE A 151 -17.40 36.50 -12.25
N MET A 152 -16.10 36.20 -12.20
CA MET A 152 -15.47 35.24 -13.11
C MET A 152 -15.98 33.82 -12.89
N SER A 153 -16.11 33.37 -11.64
CA SER A 153 -16.72 32.08 -11.29
C SER A 153 -18.18 32.01 -11.76
N LYS A 154 -18.94 33.10 -11.68
CA LYS A 154 -20.29 33.18 -12.27
C LYS A 154 -20.23 32.99 -13.78
N LYS A 155 -19.33 33.66 -14.49
CA LYS A 155 -19.16 33.50 -15.93
C LYS A 155 -18.78 32.07 -16.31
N LEU A 156 -17.87 31.43 -15.55
CA LEU A 156 -17.45 30.05 -15.75
C LEU A 156 -18.54 29.03 -15.43
N ALA A 157 -19.37 29.30 -14.42
CA ALA A 157 -20.52 28.47 -14.05
C ALA A 157 -21.77 28.76 -14.90
N THR A 158 -21.75 29.80 -15.75
CA THR A 158 -22.90 30.16 -16.59
C THR A 158 -22.98 29.14 -17.73
N ILE A 159 -23.97 28.25 -17.66
CA ILE A 159 -24.24 27.30 -18.74
C ILE A 159 -24.76 28.10 -19.94
N ILE A 160 -24.02 28.02 -21.06
CA ILE A 160 -24.46 28.55 -22.35
C ILE A 160 -25.63 27.68 -22.81
N ILE A 161 -26.82 28.28 -22.95
CA ILE A 161 -28.06 27.58 -23.34
C ILE A 161 -28.46 27.86 -24.80
N ASP A 162 -27.76 28.79 -25.44
CA ASP A 162 -27.86 29.17 -26.86
C ASP A 162 -26.73 28.53 -27.69
N VAL A 163 -26.29 27.33 -27.29
CA VAL A 163 -25.27 26.58 -28.03
C VAL A 163 -25.82 26.30 -29.44
N PRO A 164 -25.06 26.59 -30.51
CA PRO A 164 -25.49 26.36 -31.89
C PRO A 164 -25.44 24.87 -32.23
N VAL A 165 -26.31 24.07 -31.61
CA VAL A 165 -26.50 22.65 -31.87
C VAL A 165 -27.87 22.41 -32.51
N GLU A 166 -27.91 21.59 -33.54
CA GLU A 166 -29.15 21.08 -34.11
C GLU A 166 -29.61 19.91 -33.22
N PHE A 167 -30.69 20.11 -32.46
CA PHE A 167 -31.26 19.09 -31.60
C PHE A 167 -32.37 18.32 -32.34
N HIS A 168 -32.12 17.03 -32.59
CA HIS A 168 -33.11 16.09 -33.09
C HIS A 168 -33.43 15.07 -32.00
N GLU A 169 -34.65 15.07 -31.48
CA GLU A 169 -35.08 14.24 -30.35
C GLU A 169 -34.84 12.74 -30.57
N GLU A 170 -35.00 12.26 -31.82
CA GLU A 170 -34.84 10.84 -32.18
C GLU A 170 -33.40 10.32 -32.01
N ASP A 171 -32.38 11.17 -32.15
CA ASP A 171 -30.98 10.77 -32.00
C ASP A 171 -30.61 10.47 -30.55
N PHE A 172 -31.37 11.01 -29.60
CA PHE A 172 -31.18 10.85 -28.15
C PHE A 172 -32.16 9.84 -27.54
N ALA A 173 -33.01 9.20 -28.35
CA ALA A 173 -33.86 8.11 -27.90
C ALA A 173 -33.00 6.92 -27.45
N LEU A 174 -33.38 6.31 -26.32
CA LEU A 174 -32.65 5.18 -25.75
C LEU A 174 -32.77 3.97 -26.69
N LYS A 175 -31.65 3.56 -27.28
CA LYS A 175 -31.57 2.37 -28.15
C LYS A 175 -31.28 1.12 -27.34
N ASP A 176 -31.57 -0.04 -27.91
CA ASP A 176 -31.21 -1.32 -27.33
C ASP A 176 -29.69 -1.43 -27.13
N TRP A 177 -29.30 -2.11 -26.05
CA TRP A 177 -27.89 -2.29 -25.71
C TRP A 177 -27.20 -3.22 -26.69
N ASN A 178 -25.99 -2.85 -27.11
CA ASN A 178 -25.09 -3.77 -27.78
C ASN A 178 -24.43 -4.68 -26.72
N LYS A 179 -25.07 -5.82 -26.45
CA LYS A 179 -24.67 -6.74 -25.38
C LYS A 179 -23.29 -7.34 -25.60
N ASP A 180 -22.86 -7.54 -26.85
CA ASP A 180 -21.57 -8.14 -27.16
C ASP A 180 -20.43 -7.17 -26.85
N VAL A 181 -20.54 -5.91 -27.31
CA VAL A 181 -19.56 -4.87 -26.99
C VAL A 181 -19.51 -4.56 -25.49
N LEU A 182 -20.66 -4.57 -24.81
CA LEU A 182 -20.71 -4.36 -23.36
C LEU A 182 -20.10 -5.52 -22.57
N ARG A 183 -20.21 -6.76 -23.07
CA ARG A 183 -19.58 -7.94 -22.45
C ARG A 183 -18.06 -7.82 -22.52
N ASP A 184 -17.52 -7.40 -23.67
CA ASP A 184 -16.08 -7.20 -23.85
C ASP A 184 -15.54 -6.12 -22.91
N ILE A 185 -16.21 -4.96 -22.83
CA ILE A 185 -15.81 -3.85 -21.96
C ILE A 185 -15.91 -4.23 -20.47
N PHE A 186 -16.98 -4.92 -20.05
CA PHE A 186 -17.10 -5.35 -18.65
C PHE A 186 -16.07 -6.41 -18.28
N THR A 187 -15.60 -7.20 -19.24
CA THR A 187 -14.51 -8.16 -19.06
C THR A 187 -13.18 -7.44 -18.92
N GLU A 188 -12.89 -6.45 -19.78
CA GLU A 188 -11.69 -5.62 -19.71
C GLU A 188 -11.59 -4.86 -18.37
N LEU A 189 -12.71 -4.34 -17.88
CA LEU A 189 -12.79 -3.53 -16.66
C LEU A 189 -13.05 -4.36 -15.38
N GLU A 190 -13.09 -5.69 -15.48
CA GLU A 190 -13.32 -6.62 -14.36
C GLU A 190 -14.67 -6.39 -13.61
N PHE A 191 -15.67 -5.79 -14.27
CA PHE A 191 -16.96 -5.40 -13.68
C PHE A 191 -17.98 -6.55 -13.66
N LYS A 192 -17.59 -7.72 -13.16
CA LYS A 192 -18.38 -8.97 -13.15
C LYS A 192 -19.77 -8.80 -12.49
N THR A 193 -19.84 -8.18 -11.31
CA THR A 193 -21.10 -8.01 -10.56
C THR A 193 -22.07 -7.04 -11.26
N ALA A 194 -21.53 -5.99 -11.89
CA ALA A 194 -22.32 -5.04 -12.66
C ALA A 194 -22.77 -5.67 -13.98
N GLY A 195 -21.89 -6.38 -14.68
CA GLY A 195 -22.19 -7.14 -15.90
C GLY A 195 -23.28 -8.17 -15.66
N LYS A 196 -23.20 -8.95 -14.58
CA LYS A 196 -24.26 -9.91 -14.19
C LYS A 196 -25.59 -9.22 -13.87
N ARG A 197 -25.55 -8.11 -13.12
CA ARG A 197 -26.76 -7.33 -12.77
C ARG A 197 -27.42 -6.68 -13.97
N ILE A 198 -26.64 -6.27 -14.97
CA ILE A 198 -27.10 -5.53 -16.14
C ILE A 198 -27.52 -6.52 -17.25
N LEU A 199 -26.69 -7.53 -17.57
CA LEU A 199 -26.90 -8.44 -18.70
C LEU A 199 -27.75 -9.69 -18.37
N GLY A 200 -27.92 -10.04 -17.09
CA GLY A 200 -28.93 -11.01 -16.64
C GLY A 200 -28.61 -12.50 -16.83
N GLU A 201 -27.38 -12.87 -17.20
CA GLU A 201 -26.94 -14.26 -17.37
C GLU A 201 -25.98 -14.69 -16.24
N ASP A 202 -26.18 -15.89 -15.69
CA ASP A 202 -25.23 -16.56 -14.81
C ASP A 202 -24.03 -17.05 -15.62
N ILE A 203 -22.88 -16.41 -15.43
CA ILE A 203 -21.58 -16.99 -15.76
C ILE A 203 -21.33 -18.05 -14.67
N GLY A 204 -21.50 -19.32 -15.03
CA GLY A 204 -21.74 -20.46 -14.12
C GLY A 204 -20.65 -20.75 -13.10
N GLY A 205 -21.04 -21.36 -11.98
CA GLY A 205 -20.16 -21.63 -10.82
C GLY A 205 -20.11 -23.09 -10.36
N THR A 206 -19.47 -23.34 -9.21
CA THR A 206 -19.82 -24.36 -8.19
C THR A 206 -19.00 -24.13 -6.91
N THR A 207 -19.60 -24.48 -5.77
CA THR A 207 -19.22 -24.19 -4.39
C THR A 207 -18.32 -25.26 -3.75
N ASP A 208 -17.27 -24.88 -3.00
CA ASP A 208 -16.81 -25.67 -1.83
C ASP A 208 -15.92 -24.86 -0.84
N ASP A 209 -15.80 -25.37 0.38
CA ASP A 209 -15.62 -24.64 1.65
C ASP A 209 -14.21 -24.80 2.32
N ARG A 210 -13.73 -23.76 3.07
CA ARG A 210 -12.58 -23.67 4.06
C ARG A 210 -11.14 -23.32 3.56
N PRO A 211 -10.18 -22.95 4.45
CA PRO A 211 -10.09 -21.85 5.45
C PRO A 211 -8.85 -20.91 5.25
N GLN A 212 -8.93 -19.67 5.75
CA GLN A 212 -8.03 -18.53 5.50
C GLN A 212 -6.62 -18.59 6.12
N THR A 213 -5.59 -18.22 5.33
CA THR A 213 -4.23 -17.85 5.76
C THR A 213 -4.09 -16.34 5.96
N THR A 214 -3.44 -15.95 7.06
CA THR A 214 -3.22 -14.57 7.50
C THR A 214 -2.07 -13.90 6.73
N ASP A 215 -2.39 -12.82 6.03
CA ASP A 215 -1.44 -11.97 5.33
C ASP A 215 -0.69 -11.06 6.31
N SER A 216 0.64 -11.16 6.34
CA SER A 216 1.50 -10.44 7.28
C SER A 216 1.84 -9.05 6.75
N GLY A 217 1.26 -8.02 7.37
CA GLY A 217 1.50 -6.61 7.03
C GLY A 217 2.98 -6.22 7.15
N GLN A 218 3.50 -5.59 6.10
CA GLN A 218 4.83 -4.99 6.08
C GLN A 218 4.83 -3.69 6.91
N LEU A 219 5.77 -3.59 7.84
CA LEU A 219 6.03 -2.39 8.64
C LEU A 219 6.98 -1.47 7.86
N ASP A 220 6.80 -0.16 8.01
CA ASP A 220 7.80 0.85 7.64
C ASP A 220 9.09 0.64 8.46
N LEU A 221 10.22 1.18 8.00
CA LEU A 221 11.57 1.10 8.58
C LEU A 221 11.65 1.58 10.05
N PHE A 222 10.60 2.25 10.53
CA PHE A 222 10.43 2.65 11.93
C PHE A 222 9.57 1.72 12.78
N GLY A 223 9.17 0.56 12.26
CA GLY A 223 8.26 -0.38 12.95
C GLY A 223 6.80 0.09 12.95
N GLN A 224 6.46 1.07 12.11
CA GLN A 224 5.11 1.61 12.01
C GLN A 224 4.34 0.86 10.91
N PRO A 225 3.16 0.28 11.18
CA PRO A 225 2.34 -0.29 10.13
C PRO A 225 1.89 0.83 9.18
N VAL A 226 2.16 0.68 7.89
CA VAL A 226 1.47 1.49 6.88
C VAL A 226 -0.02 1.16 7.04
N PRO A 227 -0.90 2.15 7.28
CA PRO A 227 -2.30 1.85 7.51
C PRO A 227 -2.92 1.31 6.22
N SER A 228 -3.06 -0.01 6.12
CA SER A 228 -3.99 -0.66 5.21
C SER A 228 -5.40 -0.28 5.63
N ALA A 229 -6.07 0.51 4.79
CA ALA A 229 -7.40 1.01 5.09
C ALA A 229 -8.43 -0.10 4.91
N ASP A 230 -8.69 -0.83 5.99
CA ASP A 230 -9.85 -1.70 6.07
C ASP A 230 -10.98 -1.01 6.86
N LYS A 231 -11.44 0.12 6.32
CA LYS A 231 -12.66 0.83 6.74
C LYS A 231 -13.59 0.99 5.53
N LYS A 232 -14.38 -0.04 5.24
CA LYS A 232 -15.60 0.10 4.42
C LYS A 232 -16.80 0.27 5.35
N THR A 233 -17.42 1.44 5.27
CA THR A 233 -18.72 1.74 5.85
C THR A 233 -19.79 1.03 5.02
N THR A 234 -20.64 0.27 5.71
CA THR A 234 -21.91 -0.38 5.30
C THR A 234 -22.43 -0.10 3.88
N VAL A 235 -22.24 -1.07 2.99
CA VAL A 235 -23.22 -1.47 1.96
C VAL A 235 -23.23 -3.00 1.91
N VAL A 236 -24.43 -3.56 1.80
CA VAL A 236 -24.84 -4.97 1.87
C VAL A 236 -23.75 -6.01 1.53
N ALA A 237 -23.59 -6.99 2.43
CA ALA A 237 -22.64 -8.08 2.33
C ALA A 237 -22.81 -8.88 1.03
N VAL A 238 -21.77 -8.86 0.20
CA VAL A 238 -21.48 -9.88 -0.81
C VAL A 238 -20.22 -10.58 -0.33
N THR A 239 -20.31 -11.90 -0.20
CA THR A 239 -19.24 -12.83 0.14
C THR A 239 -18.04 -12.63 -0.79
N VAL A 240 -16.84 -12.57 -0.21
CA VAL A 240 -15.58 -12.49 -0.95
C VAL A 240 -15.25 -13.90 -1.43
N GLU A 241 -15.54 -14.18 -2.70
CA GLU A 241 -15.00 -15.31 -3.47
C GLU A 241 -13.54 -14.99 -3.83
N GLU A 242 -12.64 -15.98 -3.85
CA GLU A 242 -11.30 -15.81 -4.39
C GLU A 242 -11.40 -15.49 -5.89
N GLU A 243 -10.79 -14.37 -6.29
CA GLU A 243 -10.71 -13.93 -7.68
C GLU A 243 -9.73 -14.82 -8.46
N THR A 244 -10.24 -15.91 -9.04
CA THR A 244 -9.76 -16.40 -10.32
C THR A 244 -10.16 -15.39 -11.39
N ALA A 245 -9.19 -14.93 -12.17
CA ALA A 245 -9.48 -14.16 -13.37
C ALA A 245 -10.34 -15.04 -14.28
N TYR A 246 -11.58 -14.62 -14.48
CA TYR A 246 -12.44 -15.19 -15.49
C TYR A 246 -12.52 -14.11 -16.56
N THR A 247 -11.44 -13.96 -17.31
CA THR A 247 -11.56 -13.67 -18.74
C THR A 247 -12.38 -14.81 -19.34
N VAL A 248 -13.18 -14.56 -20.38
CA VAL A 248 -13.73 -15.66 -21.18
C VAL A 248 -12.53 -16.28 -21.89
N VAL A 249 -11.97 -17.32 -21.30
CA VAL A 249 -10.78 -18.00 -21.81
C VAL A 249 -11.26 -19.12 -22.72
N ASP A 250 -11.18 -18.87 -24.02
CA ASP A 250 -11.63 -19.83 -25.03
C ASP A 250 -10.51 -20.77 -25.48
N LYS A 251 -9.25 -20.50 -25.11
CA LYS A 251 -8.07 -21.25 -25.57
C LYS A 251 -7.38 -21.99 -24.43
N ASN A 252 -6.95 -23.21 -24.72
CA ASN A 252 -6.10 -24.04 -23.87
C ASN A 252 -5.36 -25.07 -24.75
N ILE A 253 -4.59 -25.95 -24.11
CA ILE A 253 -3.78 -26.95 -24.81
C ILE A 253 -4.61 -27.89 -25.70
N ASN A 254 -5.86 -28.19 -25.32
CA ASN A 254 -6.69 -29.16 -26.04
C ASN A 254 -7.34 -28.59 -27.31
N ASN A 255 -7.38 -27.27 -27.47
CA ASN A 255 -8.05 -26.61 -28.59
C ASN A 255 -7.15 -25.63 -29.38
N THR A 256 -5.92 -25.43 -28.93
CA THR A 256 -4.92 -24.59 -29.61
C THR A 256 -3.89 -25.49 -30.29
N PRO A 257 -3.73 -25.41 -31.63
CA PRO A 257 -2.72 -26.20 -32.33
C PRO A 257 -1.30 -25.86 -31.85
N HIS A 258 -0.54 -26.87 -31.46
CA HIS A 258 0.84 -26.76 -30.98
C HIS A 258 1.66 -27.98 -31.41
N ASN A 259 2.99 -27.87 -31.36
CA ASN A 259 3.94 -28.93 -31.70
C ASN A 259 5.02 -29.05 -30.63
N TYR A 260 4.77 -29.90 -29.63
CA TYR A 260 5.67 -30.12 -28.51
C TYR A 260 6.40 -31.47 -28.65
N THR A 261 7.72 -31.42 -28.66
CA THR A 261 8.58 -32.57 -28.97
C THR A 261 9.34 -33.05 -27.74
N LEU A 262 9.27 -34.36 -27.47
CA LEU A 262 10.08 -35.02 -26.46
C LEU A 262 11.49 -35.35 -27.02
N VAL A 263 12.54 -35.04 -26.27
CA VAL A 263 13.95 -35.19 -26.67
C VAL A 263 14.72 -36.03 -25.65
N GLU A 264 14.87 -37.34 -25.90
CA GLU A 264 15.43 -38.29 -24.91
C GLU A 264 16.84 -38.80 -25.26
N SER A 265 17.19 -38.89 -26.55
CA SER A 265 18.48 -39.47 -26.95
C SER A 265 19.60 -38.43 -26.95
N PRO A 266 20.84 -38.79 -26.58
CA PRO A 266 22.00 -37.90 -26.67
C PRO A 266 22.14 -37.22 -28.04
N GLN A 267 21.86 -37.95 -29.13
CA GLN A 267 21.92 -37.42 -30.48
C GLN A 267 20.83 -36.37 -30.74
N ALA A 268 19.61 -36.61 -30.24
CA ALA A 268 18.51 -35.66 -30.37
C ALA A 268 18.76 -34.39 -29.54
N ILE A 269 19.39 -34.51 -28.36
CA ILE A 269 19.81 -33.36 -27.54
C ILE A 269 20.86 -32.53 -28.31
N ASP A 270 21.89 -33.16 -28.89
CA ASP A 270 22.91 -32.46 -29.69
C ASP A 270 22.31 -31.75 -30.92
N GLU A 271 21.33 -32.37 -31.59
CA GLU A 271 20.60 -31.77 -32.71
C GLU A 271 19.75 -30.57 -32.26
N LEU A 272 19.07 -30.69 -31.11
CA LEU A 272 18.31 -29.58 -30.52
C LEU A 272 19.24 -28.42 -30.15
N MET A 273 20.36 -28.68 -29.47
CA MET A 273 21.32 -27.63 -29.08
C MET A 273 21.86 -26.88 -30.31
N LYS A 274 22.14 -27.58 -31.42
CA LYS A 274 22.53 -26.94 -32.70
C LYS A 274 21.40 -26.10 -33.30
N LYS A 275 20.15 -26.58 -33.23
CA LYS A 275 18.97 -25.82 -33.68
C LYS A 275 18.84 -24.53 -32.87
N LEU A 276 18.84 -24.64 -31.54
CA LEU A 276 18.69 -23.51 -30.63
C LEU A 276 19.85 -22.50 -30.75
N ALA A 277 21.08 -22.97 -31.01
CA ALA A 277 22.23 -22.10 -31.23
C ALA A 277 22.06 -21.11 -32.40
N GLY A 278 21.17 -21.39 -33.36
CA GLY A 278 20.84 -20.48 -34.46
C GLY A 278 19.97 -19.28 -34.05
N HIS A 279 19.39 -19.28 -32.84
CA HIS A 279 18.51 -18.22 -32.35
C HIS A 279 19.26 -17.31 -31.34
N GLU A 280 18.92 -16.03 -31.33
CA GLU A 280 19.48 -15.07 -30.36
C GLU A 280 18.70 -15.09 -29.04
N GLU A 281 17.39 -15.31 -29.10
CA GLU A 281 16.48 -15.37 -27.96
C GLU A 281 15.93 -16.79 -27.81
N ILE A 282 15.96 -17.33 -26.60
CA ILE A 282 15.53 -18.69 -26.29
C ILE A 282 14.73 -18.65 -24.98
N CYS A 283 13.47 -19.08 -25.03
CA CYS A 283 12.70 -19.30 -23.82
C CYS A 283 13.10 -20.61 -23.17
N PHE A 284 13.23 -20.60 -21.84
CA PHE A 284 13.76 -21.67 -21.04
C PHE A 284 13.00 -21.77 -19.72
N ASP A 285 12.71 -22.99 -19.30
CA ASP A 285 12.09 -23.30 -18.02
C ASP A 285 12.59 -24.64 -17.46
N THR A 286 12.50 -24.80 -16.14
CA THR A 286 12.96 -26.01 -15.43
C THR A 286 11.85 -26.67 -14.61
N GLU A 287 11.72 -27.98 -14.78
CA GLU A 287 10.84 -28.78 -13.96
C GLU A 287 11.57 -29.38 -12.77
N THR A 288 10.94 -29.41 -11.60
CA THR A 288 11.63 -29.78 -10.35
C THR A 288 10.75 -30.50 -9.33
N THR A 289 11.40 -31.14 -8.35
CA THR A 289 10.72 -31.92 -7.29
C THR A 289 10.17 -31.10 -6.12
N SER A 290 10.50 -29.80 -6.02
CA SER A 290 10.13 -28.93 -4.89
C SER A 290 10.00 -27.49 -5.35
N ILE A 291 9.28 -26.65 -4.60
CA ILE A 291 9.23 -25.20 -4.81
C ILE A 291 10.44 -24.46 -4.20
N ASP A 292 11.23 -25.13 -3.36
CA ASP A 292 12.48 -24.58 -2.83
C ASP A 292 13.65 -25.05 -3.69
N ALA A 293 14.17 -24.14 -4.52
CA ALA A 293 15.28 -24.39 -5.44
C ALA A 293 16.54 -24.92 -4.74
N ASN A 294 16.73 -24.66 -3.44
CA ASN A 294 17.89 -25.14 -2.69
C ASN A 294 17.79 -26.64 -2.34
N LEU A 295 16.57 -27.17 -2.29
CA LEU A 295 16.27 -28.56 -1.95
C LEU A 295 15.81 -29.36 -3.18
N ALA A 296 15.33 -28.68 -4.22
CA ALA A 296 14.85 -29.25 -5.46
C ALA A 296 15.90 -30.13 -6.17
N GLU A 297 15.38 -31.16 -6.85
CA GLU A 297 16.09 -31.91 -7.88
C GLU A 297 15.51 -31.58 -9.25
N LEU A 298 16.35 -31.49 -10.26
CA LEU A 298 15.97 -31.22 -11.64
C LEU A 298 15.26 -32.44 -12.25
N VAL A 299 14.08 -32.22 -12.82
CA VAL A 299 13.21 -33.21 -13.45
C VAL A 299 13.22 -33.08 -14.97
N GLY A 300 13.33 -31.87 -15.50
CA GLY A 300 13.37 -31.66 -16.94
C GLY A 300 13.72 -30.22 -17.31
N LEU A 301 14.02 -30.03 -18.59
CA LEU A 301 14.32 -28.73 -19.20
C LEU A 301 13.37 -28.53 -20.37
N SER A 302 12.73 -27.38 -20.47
CA SER A 302 11.91 -27.03 -21.63
C SER A 302 12.47 -25.82 -22.37
N PHE A 303 12.24 -25.80 -23.69
CA PHE A 303 12.72 -24.73 -24.57
C PHE A 303 11.66 -24.35 -25.60
N SER A 304 11.53 -23.05 -25.89
CA SER A 304 10.76 -22.54 -27.02
C SER A 304 11.46 -21.36 -27.69
N VAL A 305 11.44 -21.31 -29.02
CA VAL A 305 12.00 -20.22 -29.85
C VAL A 305 11.00 -19.69 -30.88
N VAL A 306 9.89 -20.40 -31.08
CA VAL A 306 8.82 -20.05 -32.01
C VAL A 306 7.49 -20.33 -31.29
N PRO A 307 6.55 -19.37 -31.25
CA PRO A 307 5.24 -19.59 -30.64
C PRO A 307 4.52 -20.82 -31.22
N GLY A 308 3.99 -21.66 -30.34
CA GLY A 308 3.33 -22.93 -30.69
C GLY A 308 4.30 -24.10 -30.94
N GLU A 309 5.62 -23.91 -30.82
CA GLU A 309 6.63 -24.97 -30.93
C GLU A 309 7.53 -25.01 -29.70
N GLY A 310 7.90 -26.21 -29.26
CA GLY A 310 8.89 -26.34 -28.19
C GLY A 310 9.36 -27.77 -27.92
N TYR A 311 10.29 -27.88 -26.99
CA TYR A 311 11.07 -29.09 -26.74
C TYR A 311 11.19 -29.37 -25.26
N TYR A 312 11.05 -30.64 -24.87
CA TYR A 312 11.26 -31.12 -23.51
C TYR A 312 12.39 -32.13 -23.44
N ILE A 313 13.35 -31.92 -22.54
CA ILE A 313 14.42 -32.85 -22.21
C ILE A 313 14.17 -33.40 -20.80
N PRO A 314 13.75 -34.66 -20.64
CA PRO A 314 13.59 -35.25 -19.31
C PRO A 314 14.96 -35.50 -18.66
N CYS A 315 15.11 -35.07 -17.41
CA CYS A 315 16.30 -35.29 -16.60
C CYS A 315 16.04 -36.41 -15.59
N PRO A 316 16.76 -37.55 -15.63
CA PRO A 316 16.54 -38.65 -14.71
C PRO A 316 16.93 -38.31 -13.26
N ALA A 317 16.42 -39.08 -12.30
CA ALA A 317 16.79 -38.94 -10.89
C ALA A 317 18.28 -39.28 -10.62
N ASP A 318 18.92 -40.06 -11.51
CA ASP A 318 20.36 -40.30 -11.45
C ASP A 318 21.12 -39.01 -11.79
N ARG A 319 21.78 -38.47 -10.76
CA ARG A 319 22.55 -37.24 -10.84
C ARG A 319 23.63 -37.28 -11.93
N SER A 320 24.31 -38.41 -12.12
CA SER A 320 25.40 -38.51 -13.09
C SER A 320 24.87 -38.43 -14.52
N LEU A 321 23.70 -39.02 -14.78
CA LEU A 321 23.05 -38.94 -16.09
C LEU A 321 22.55 -37.51 -16.37
N THR A 322 21.94 -36.87 -15.37
CA THR A 322 21.51 -35.46 -15.49
C THR A 322 22.67 -34.50 -15.69
N ASP A 323 23.80 -34.69 -14.99
CA ASP A 323 25.01 -33.90 -15.20
C ASP A 323 25.58 -34.08 -16.63
N ASN A 324 25.47 -35.28 -17.22
CA ASN A 324 25.86 -35.52 -18.62
C ASN A 324 24.94 -34.78 -19.63
N ILE A 325 23.63 -34.73 -19.37
CA ILE A 325 22.68 -33.96 -20.19
C ILE A 325 23.05 -32.47 -20.12
N LEU A 326 23.27 -31.93 -18.92
CA LEU A 326 23.67 -30.54 -18.75
C LEU A 326 25.03 -30.23 -19.38
N LEU A 327 25.96 -31.19 -19.39
CA LEU A 327 27.22 -31.05 -20.10
C LEU A 327 27.04 -30.95 -21.62
N GLN A 328 26.05 -31.64 -22.20
CA GLN A 328 25.69 -31.49 -23.62
C GLN A 328 25.05 -30.12 -23.91
N CYS A 329 24.26 -29.58 -22.98
CA CYS A 329 23.68 -28.24 -23.11
C CYS A 329 24.70 -27.11 -22.90
N LYS A 330 25.82 -27.40 -22.24
CA LYS A 330 26.84 -26.42 -21.83
C LYS A 330 27.32 -25.47 -22.95
N PRO A 331 27.61 -25.92 -24.19
CA PRO A 331 28.05 -25.01 -25.25
C PRO A 331 27.05 -23.90 -25.57
N LEU A 332 25.74 -24.19 -25.46
CA LEU A 332 24.69 -23.19 -25.63
C LEU A 332 24.54 -22.31 -24.40
N PHE A 333 24.60 -22.90 -23.20
CA PHE A 333 24.45 -22.18 -21.93
C PHE A 333 25.60 -21.19 -21.66
N ASP A 334 26.82 -21.54 -22.10
CA ASP A 334 28.00 -20.69 -22.00
C ASP A 334 28.05 -19.56 -23.06
N ASP A 335 27.13 -19.53 -24.03
CA ASP A 335 27.08 -18.49 -25.05
C ASP A 335 26.49 -17.18 -24.50
N GLU A 336 27.34 -16.19 -24.30
CA GLU A 336 26.99 -14.86 -23.81
C GLU A 336 26.19 -14.03 -24.82
N SER A 337 26.17 -14.41 -26.10
CA SER A 337 25.40 -13.73 -27.13
C SER A 337 23.89 -14.01 -27.02
N LYS A 338 23.48 -15.02 -26.23
CA LYS A 338 22.08 -15.42 -26.09
C LYS A 338 21.32 -14.53 -25.11
N THR A 339 20.01 -14.45 -25.31
CA THR A 339 19.05 -13.91 -24.35
C THR A 339 18.10 -15.01 -23.91
N TRP A 340 18.12 -15.33 -22.63
CA TRP A 340 17.30 -16.35 -21.99
C TRP A 340 16.00 -15.73 -21.49
N ILE A 341 14.88 -16.14 -22.06
CA ILE A 341 13.54 -15.70 -21.68
C ILE A 341 12.97 -16.73 -20.69
N GLY A 342 12.26 -16.28 -19.67
CA GLY A 342 11.57 -17.17 -18.74
C GLY A 342 10.67 -16.40 -17.78
N GLN A 343 9.91 -17.11 -16.97
CA GLN A 343 9.05 -16.56 -15.94
C GLN A 343 9.67 -16.87 -14.59
N ASN A 344 10.05 -15.84 -13.80
CA ASN A 344 10.75 -16.05 -12.53
C ASN A 344 12.09 -16.83 -12.69
N LEU A 345 12.88 -16.44 -13.69
CA LEU A 345 14.16 -17.07 -14.09
C LEU A 345 15.16 -17.26 -12.95
N LYS A 346 15.06 -16.44 -11.89
CA LYS A 346 15.88 -16.60 -10.69
C LYS A 346 15.82 -18.02 -10.13
N TYR A 347 14.63 -18.65 -10.17
CA TYR A 347 14.42 -20.03 -9.72
C TYR A 347 15.22 -21.00 -10.57
N ASP A 348 15.05 -20.96 -11.89
CA ASP A 348 15.71 -21.84 -12.85
C ASP A 348 17.23 -21.72 -12.78
N LEU A 349 17.73 -20.48 -12.72
CA LEU A 349 19.16 -20.20 -12.58
C LEU A 349 19.72 -20.77 -11.27
N LEU A 350 18.97 -20.70 -10.17
CA LEU A 350 19.40 -21.25 -8.89
C LEU A 350 19.43 -22.78 -8.93
N VAL A 351 18.43 -23.43 -9.53
CA VAL A 351 18.40 -24.88 -9.74
C VAL A 351 19.60 -25.33 -10.56
N LEU A 352 19.84 -24.72 -11.73
CA LEU A 352 20.98 -25.04 -12.59
C LEU A 352 22.32 -24.87 -11.85
N LYS A 353 22.44 -23.86 -10.99
CA LYS A 353 23.66 -23.61 -10.22
C LYS A 353 24.00 -24.75 -9.26
N TRP A 354 23.00 -25.41 -8.66
CA TRP A 354 23.20 -26.65 -7.87
C TRP A 354 23.70 -27.83 -8.69
N TYR A 355 23.56 -27.76 -10.02
CA TYR A 355 24.08 -28.70 -10.99
C TYR A 355 25.36 -28.23 -11.68
N ASN A 356 26.01 -27.18 -11.18
CA ASN A 356 27.20 -26.56 -11.79
C ASN A 356 26.98 -26.11 -13.24
N ALA A 357 25.74 -25.81 -13.62
CA ALA A 357 25.35 -25.22 -14.88
C ALA A 357 24.99 -23.74 -14.68
N GLU A 358 25.22 -22.92 -15.70
CA GLU A 358 24.93 -21.48 -15.65
C GLU A 358 24.54 -20.99 -17.04
N LEU A 359 23.47 -20.19 -17.13
CA LEU A 359 23.09 -19.47 -18.34
C LEU A 359 23.82 -18.11 -18.38
N LYS A 360 24.85 -17.99 -19.21
CA LYS A 360 25.73 -16.81 -19.22
C LYS A 360 25.15 -15.60 -19.93
N GLY A 361 24.37 -15.83 -20.99
CA GLY A 361 23.68 -14.80 -21.77
C GLY A 361 22.80 -13.84 -20.96
N LYS A 362 22.28 -12.80 -21.62
CA LYS A 362 21.32 -11.87 -21.00
C LYS A 362 20.05 -12.64 -20.59
N THR A 363 19.28 -12.10 -19.66
CA THR A 363 17.98 -12.66 -19.27
C THR A 363 16.85 -11.77 -19.78
N PHE A 364 15.63 -12.28 -19.82
CA PHE A 364 14.40 -11.52 -19.93
C PHE A 364 13.35 -12.24 -19.09
N ASP A 365 13.02 -11.66 -17.94
CA ASP A 365 12.02 -12.25 -17.04
C ASP A 365 10.65 -11.61 -17.26
N THR A 366 9.67 -12.38 -17.72
CA THR A 366 8.30 -11.89 -18.00
C THR A 366 7.57 -11.43 -16.74
N MET A 367 7.85 -12.03 -15.58
CA MET A 367 7.30 -11.59 -14.29
C MET A 367 7.80 -10.17 -13.96
N LEU A 368 9.09 -9.91 -14.18
CA LEU A 368 9.70 -8.61 -13.92
C LEU A 368 9.29 -7.56 -14.98
N ALA A 369 9.13 -7.99 -16.23
CA ALA A 369 8.64 -7.12 -17.31
C ALA A 369 7.22 -6.63 -16.98
N HIS A 370 6.31 -7.55 -16.64
CA HIS A 370 4.97 -7.17 -16.21
C HIS A 370 5.00 -6.32 -14.92
N TYR A 371 5.89 -6.62 -13.97
CA TYR A 371 5.99 -5.86 -12.73
C TYR A 371 6.35 -4.38 -12.92
N VAL A 372 7.23 -4.05 -13.87
CA VAL A 372 7.53 -2.63 -14.15
C VAL A 372 6.43 -1.95 -14.99
N ILE A 373 5.68 -2.72 -15.79
CA ILE A 373 4.54 -2.23 -16.59
C ILE A 373 3.34 -1.94 -15.69
N GLU A 374 2.98 -2.89 -14.83
CA GLU A 374 1.86 -2.87 -13.89
C GLU A 374 2.33 -3.42 -12.53
N PRO A 375 2.81 -2.55 -11.63
CA PRO A 375 3.36 -2.94 -10.34
C PRO A 375 2.31 -3.43 -9.33
N ASP A 376 1.02 -3.17 -9.56
CA ASP A 376 -0.07 -3.69 -8.71
C ASP A 376 -0.51 -5.10 -9.16
N GLY A 377 -1.06 -5.87 -8.23
CA GLY A 377 -1.71 -7.15 -8.52
C GLY A 377 -0.81 -8.37 -8.53
N LYS A 378 -1.44 -9.53 -8.76
CA LYS A 378 -0.77 -10.83 -8.92
C LYS A 378 -0.16 -10.93 -10.33
N ARG A 379 0.82 -11.82 -10.49
CA ARG A 379 1.65 -11.95 -11.69
C ARG A 379 2.13 -13.38 -11.93
N SER A 380 1.32 -14.37 -11.56
CA SER A 380 1.54 -15.77 -11.96
C SER A 380 1.36 -15.91 -13.47
N MET A 381 2.07 -16.86 -14.07
CA MET A 381 2.00 -17.07 -15.51
C MET A 381 0.57 -17.33 -15.97
N ASP A 382 -0.19 -18.15 -15.24
CA ASP A 382 -1.57 -18.53 -15.55
C ASP A 382 -2.48 -17.29 -15.64
N LEU A 383 -2.33 -16.38 -14.68
CA LEU A 383 -3.09 -15.14 -14.64
C LEU A 383 -2.72 -14.22 -15.81
N LEU A 384 -1.43 -14.13 -16.11
CA LEU A 384 -0.93 -13.30 -17.22
C LEU A 384 -1.36 -13.89 -18.57
N SER A 385 -1.31 -15.21 -18.72
CA SER A 385 -1.75 -15.92 -19.92
C SER A 385 -3.25 -15.72 -20.16
N ALA A 386 -4.07 -15.92 -19.12
CA ALA A 386 -5.51 -15.71 -19.20
C ALA A 386 -5.88 -14.27 -19.55
N LYS A 387 -5.12 -13.29 -19.02
CA LYS A 387 -5.39 -11.86 -19.24
C LYS A 387 -4.90 -11.36 -20.60
N TYR A 388 -3.69 -11.71 -21.01
CA TYR A 388 -3.04 -11.12 -22.19
C TYR A 388 -3.16 -11.99 -23.46
N LEU A 389 -3.30 -13.31 -23.31
CA LEU A 389 -3.41 -14.24 -24.43
C LEU A 389 -4.83 -14.81 -24.59
N GLY A 390 -5.67 -14.67 -23.55
CA GLY A 390 -6.96 -15.36 -23.50
C GLY A 390 -6.77 -16.88 -23.54
N TYR A 391 -5.74 -17.37 -22.87
CA TYR A 391 -5.31 -18.77 -22.85
C TYR A 391 -5.20 -19.27 -21.40
N GLU A 392 -5.73 -20.45 -21.12
CA GLU A 392 -5.66 -21.10 -19.80
C GLU A 392 -4.63 -22.23 -19.86
N PRO A 393 -3.47 -22.08 -19.18
CA PRO A 393 -2.48 -23.14 -19.07
C PRO A 393 -2.98 -24.31 -18.22
N ILE A 394 -2.31 -25.45 -18.35
CA ILE A 394 -2.51 -26.63 -17.51
C ILE A 394 -2.17 -26.27 -16.07
N HIS A 395 -3.07 -26.54 -15.13
CA HIS A 395 -2.79 -26.32 -13.71
C HIS A 395 -1.91 -27.43 -13.15
N ILE A 396 -0.84 -27.05 -12.42
CA ILE A 396 0.08 -28.02 -11.79
C ILE A 396 -0.66 -29.05 -10.91
N GLU A 397 -1.76 -28.68 -10.26
CA GLU A 397 -2.57 -29.57 -9.41
C GLU A 397 -3.24 -30.71 -10.18
N GLU A 398 -3.42 -30.59 -11.50
CA GLU A 398 -3.92 -31.67 -12.35
C GLU A 398 -2.89 -32.79 -12.53
N LEU A 399 -1.61 -32.46 -12.38
CA LEU A 399 -0.49 -33.38 -12.57
C LEU A 399 -0.07 -34.03 -11.25
N ILE A 400 0.09 -33.22 -10.20
CA ILE A 400 0.65 -33.68 -8.91
C ILE A 400 -0.41 -33.78 -7.78
N GLY A 401 -1.66 -33.43 -8.07
CA GLY A 401 -2.77 -33.40 -7.11
C GLY A 401 -2.87 -32.09 -6.33
N LYS A 402 -3.91 -31.96 -5.51
CA LYS A 402 -4.19 -30.76 -4.70
C LYS A 402 -3.10 -30.48 -3.68
N LYS A 403 -2.86 -29.20 -3.40
CA LYS A 403 -1.90 -28.75 -2.39
C LYS A 403 -2.13 -29.38 -1.02
N GLY A 404 -1.14 -30.11 -0.51
CA GLY A 404 -1.23 -30.76 0.80
C GLY A 404 -0.14 -31.80 1.04
N LYS A 405 -0.21 -32.49 2.19
CA LYS A 405 0.79 -33.51 2.59
C LYS A 405 0.85 -34.72 1.66
N THR A 406 -0.17 -34.94 0.85
CA THR A 406 -0.28 -36.08 -0.08
C THR A 406 -0.06 -35.68 -1.53
N GLN A 407 0.30 -34.41 -1.80
CA GLN A 407 0.64 -33.95 -3.14
C GLN A 407 1.92 -34.66 -3.62
N GLY A 408 1.91 -35.16 -4.85
CA GLY A 408 3.11 -35.68 -5.50
C GLY A 408 4.06 -34.55 -5.92
N ASN A 409 5.05 -34.87 -6.75
CA ASN A 409 5.93 -33.89 -7.37
C ASN A 409 6.14 -34.21 -8.86
N MET A 410 6.82 -33.34 -9.60
CA MET A 410 6.99 -33.52 -11.06
C MET A 410 7.72 -34.81 -11.46
N ARG A 411 8.47 -35.44 -10.56
CA ARG A 411 9.06 -36.77 -10.78
C ARG A 411 8.02 -37.88 -10.92
N ASP A 412 6.87 -37.73 -10.27
CA ASP A 412 5.81 -38.73 -10.23
C ASP A 412 4.90 -38.67 -11.47
N VAL A 413 5.07 -37.63 -12.30
CA VAL A 413 4.24 -37.34 -13.47
C VAL A 413 4.72 -38.15 -14.68
N GLU A 414 3.78 -38.65 -15.48
CA GLU A 414 4.07 -39.33 -16.73
C GLU A 414 4.80 -38.39 -17.71
N ILE A 415 5.87 -38.88 -18.34
CA ILE A 415 6.78 -38.06 -19.18
C ILE A 415 6.03 -37.29 -20.27
N GLU A 416 5.05 -37.91 -20.94
CA GLU A 416 4.25 -37.23 -21.97
C GLU A 416 3.43 -36.06 -21.40
N LYS A 417 2.87 -36.20 -20.19
CA LYS A 417 2.13 -35.12 -19.54
C LYS A 417 3.06 -34.02 -19.03
N ALA A 418 4.22 -34.40 -18.49
CA ALA A 418 5.26 -33.46 -18.08
C ALA A 418 5.77 -32.66 -19.28
N LYS A 419 5.93 -33.30 -20.45
CA LYS A 419 6.28 -32.65 -21.71
C LYS A 419 5.22 -31.62 -22.12
N GLU A 420 3.93 -31.98 -22.12
CA GLU A 420 2.86 -31.03 -22.48
C GLU A 420 2.88 -29.79 -21.55
N TYR A 421 2.95 -30.00 -20.24
CA TYR A 421 3.01 -28.92 -19.25
C TYR A 421 4.26 -28.04 -19.37
N ALA A 422 5.45 -28.64 -19.35
CA ALA A 422 6.70 -27.90 -19.30
C ALA A 422 6.96 -27.10 -20.58
N VAL A 423 6.56 -27.64 -21.74
CA VAL A 423 6.74 -26.95 -23.02
C VAL A 423 5.69 -25.86 -23.21
N GLU A 424 4.47 -26.06 -22.70
CA GLU A 424 3.44 -25.02 -22.64
C GLU A 424 3.94 -23.82 -21.84
N ASP A 425 4.55 -24.03 -20.66
CA ASP A 425 5.10 -22.95 -19.84
C ASP A 425 6.16 -22.13 -20.60
N ALA A 426 7.09 -22.79 -21.30
CA ALA A 426 8.09 -22.11 -22.13
C ALA A 426 7.48 -21.37 -23.34
N ASP A 427 6.49 -21.96 -24.01
CA ASP A 427 5.82 -21.36 -25.18
C ASP A 427 4.96 -20.15 -24.78
N VAL A 428 4.10 -20.30 -23.78
CA VAL A 428 3.25 -19.23 -23.22
C VAL A 428 4.12 -18.07 -22.74
N THR A 429 5.23 -18.37 -22.06
CA THR A 429 6.17 -17.35 -21.61
C THR A 429 6.81 -16.58 -22.78
N LEU A 430 7.20 -17.26 -23.86
CA LEU A 430 7.68 -16.61 -25.08
C LEU A 430 6.62 -15.69 -25.70
N GLN A 431 5.37 -16.13 -25.74
CA GLN A 431 4.24 -15.34 -26.25
C GLN A 431 3.98 -14.10 -25.38
N LEU A 432 4.03 -14.24 -24.05
CA LEU A 432 3.92 -13.13 -23.11
C LEU A 432 5.04 -12.10 -23.30
N LYS A 433 6.29 -12.56 -23.51
CA LYS A 433 7.41 -11.67 -23.83
C LYS A 433 7.14 -10.80 -25.06
N ASN A 434 6.57 -11.38 -26.11
CA ASN A 434 6.25 -10.64 -27.34
C ASN A 434 5.21 -9.54 -27.11
N ILE A 435 4.33 -9.71 -26.13
CA ILE A 435 3.34 -8.70 -25.71
C ILE A 435 3.95 -7.64 -24.78
N PHE A 436 4.79 -8.04 -23.83
CA PHE A 436 5.37 -7.11 -22.85
C PHE A 436 6.49 -6.24 -23.41
N LEU A 437 7.27 -6.75 -24.37
CA LEU A 437 8.38 -6.00 -24.97
C LEU A 437 7.97 -4.63 -25.54
N PRO A 438 6.91 -4.49 -26.38
CA PRO A 438 6.47 -3.17 -26.82
C PRO A 438 5.91 -2.33 -25.67
N GLN A 439 5.22 -2.93 -24.70
CA GLN A 439 4.64 -2.20 -23.56
C GLN A 439 5.70 -1.57 -22.64
N LEU A 440 6.89 -2.19 -22.51
CA LEU A 440 8.01 -1.59 -21.77
C LEU A 440 8.39 -0.21 -22.34
N LYS A 441 8.31 -0.06 -23.67
CA LYS A 441 8.59 1.20 -24.37
C LYS A 441 7.42 2.16 -24.28
N ASP A 442 6.20 1.67 -24.55
CA ASP A 442 4.99 2.50 -24.54
C ASP A 442 4.72 3.11 -23.15
N LYS A 443 5.09 2.39 -22.09
CA LYS A 443 4.97 2.85 -20.70
C LYS A 443 6.23 3.58 -20.20
N ASP A 444 7.29 3.66 -20.99
CA ASP A 444 8.57 4.30 -20.65
C ASP A 444 9.17 3.76 -19.34
N VAL A 445 9.26 2.42 -19.24
CA VAL A 445 9.84 1.69 -18.10
C VAL A 445 10.95 0.72 -18.53
N GLU A 446 11.32 0.74 -19.81
CA GLU A 446 12.37 -0.09 -20.42
C GLU A 446 13.72 0.06 -19.69
N LYS A 447 14.07 1.29 -19.31
CA LYS A 447 15.32 1.59 -18.59
C LYS A 447 15.39 0.85 -17.25
N VAL A 448 14.32 0.92 -16.44
CA VAL A 448 14.27 0.24 -15.14
C VAL A 448 14.34 -1.28 -15.31
N PHE A 449 13.67 -1.81 -16.32
CA PHE A 449 13.72 -3.24 -16.60
C PHE A 449 15.15 -3.71 -16.92
N TYR A 450 15.82 -3.10 -17.90
CA TYR A 450 17.12 -3.55 -18.39
C TYR A 450 18.31 -3.14 -17.53
N GLU A 451 18.24 -2.01 -16.82
CA GLU A 451 19.36 -1.53 -15.99
C GLU A 451 19.23 -1.90 -14.51
N VAL A 452 18.01 -2.17 -14.01
CA VAL A 452 17.76 -2.41 -12.58
C VAL A 452 17.23 -3.81 -12.30
N GLU A 453 16.05 -4.18 -12.82
CA GLU A 453 15.39 -5.43 -12.39
C GLU A 453 16.05 -6.68 -12.95
N ASN A 454 16.26 -6.70 -14.26
CA ASN A 454 16.68 -7.91 -14.96
C ASN A 454 18.15 -8.29 -14.67
N PRO A 455 19.14 -7.36 -14.63
CA PRO A 455 20.50 -7.72 -14.23
C PRO A 455 20.61 -8.21 -12.77
N LEU A 456 19.73 -7.72 -11.90
CA LEU A 456 19.72 -8.08 -10.48
C LEU A 456 19.37 -9.56 -10.25
N VAL A 457 18.63 -10.19 -11.17
CA VAL A 457 18.24 -11.62 -11.09
C VAL A 457 19.45 -12.49 -10.80
N LYS A 458 20.54 -12.34 -11.57
CA LYS A 458 21.77 -13.14 -11.39
C LYS A 458 22.47 -12.84 -10.07
N VAL A 459 22.42 -11.60 -9.60
CA VAL A 459 23.01 -11.20 -8.31
C VAL A 459 22.26 -11.88 -7.17
N LEU A 460 20.93 -11.84 -7.19
CA LEU A 460 20.10 -12.52 -6.19
C LEU A 460 20.29 -14.03 -6.24
N THR A 461 20.33 -14.64 -7.43
CA THR A 461 20.66 -16.08 -7.55
C THR A 461 21.99 -16.42 -6.87
N ASN A 462 23.03 -15.58 -7.01
CA ASN A 462 24.31 -15.82 -6.34
C ASN A 462 24.22 -15.68 -4.81
N MET A 463 23.49 -14.67 -4.32
CA MET A 463 23.28 -14.45 -2.89
C MET A 463 22.49 -15.58 -2.24
N GLU A 464 21.39 -16.00 -2.87
CA GLU A 464 20.54 -17.10 -2.40
C GLU A 464 21.31 -18.42 -2.40
N PHE A 465 22.09 -18.70 -3.43
CA PHE A 465 22.94 -19.89 -3.49
C PHE A 465 24.01 -19.91 -2.39
N GLU A 466 24.58 -18.75 -2.04
CA GLU A 466 25.62 -18.67 -1.02
C GLU A 466 25.06 -18.89 0.40
N GLY A 467 23.92 -18.28 0.72
CA GLY A 467 23.31 -18.34 2.05
C GLY A 467 24.17 -17.73 3.16
N ILE A 468 23.70 -17.77 4.41
CA ILE A 468 24.42 -17.25 5.58
C ILE A 468 24.57 -18.32 6.67
N LYS A 469 25.74 -18.37 7.32
CA LYS A 469 25.99 -19.30 8.42
C LYS A 469 25.40 -18.77 9.73
N VAL A 470 24.83 -19.68 10.51
CA VAL A 470 24.19 -19.37 11.80
C VAL A 470 24.77 -20.26 12.90
N ASP A 471 25.03 -19.68 14.06
CA ASP A 471 25.47 -20.37 15.28
C ASP A 471 24.27 -21.01 16.00
N VAL A 472 24.10 -22.31 15.77
CA VAL A 472 23.00 -23.11 16.33
C VAL A 472 23.10 -23.25 17.85
N ASP A 473 24.32 -23.39 18.39
CA ASP A 473 24.52 -23.56 19.83
C ASP A 473 24.17 -22.29 20.58
N PHE A 474 24.60 -21.13 20.05
CA PHE A 474 24.19 -19.83 20.55
C PHE A 474 22.66 -19.68 20.52
N LEU A 475 22.01 -19.96 19.38
CA LEU A 475 20.54 -19.86 19.29
C LEU A 475 19.81 -20.77 20.29
N ASN A 476 20.25 -22.01 20.45
CA ASN A 476 19.65 -22.95 21.40
C ASN A 476 19.82 -22.49 22.85
N SER A 477 20.97 -21.88 23.19
CA SER A 477 21.19 -21.30 24.51
C SER A 477 20.31 -20.06 24.74
N TYR A 478 20.20 -19.21 23.73
CA TYR A 478 19.43 -17.97 23.78
C TYR A 478 17.91 -18.24 23.80
N SER A 479 17.45 -19.31 23.14
CA SER A 479 16.05 -19.76 23.21
C SER A 479 15.60 -20.00 24.66
N LYS A 480 16.47 -20.62 25.48
CA LYS A 480 16.21 -20.88 26.90
C LYS A 480 16.18 -19.59 27.73
N GLU A 481 17.07 -18.64 27.41
CA GLU A 481 17.06 -17.32 28.07
C GLU A 481 15.77 -16.57 27.78
N LEU A 482 15.36 -16.50 26.50
CA LEU A 482 14.11 -15.87 26.09
C LEU A 482 12.89 -16.54 26.72
N GLU A 483 12.90 -17.87 26.90
CA GLU A 483 11.83 -18.60 27.58
C GLU A 483 11.70 -18.20 29.05
N ILE A 484 12.83 -18.06 29.76
CA ILE A 484 12.85 -17.60 31.17
C ILE A 484 12.33 -16.16 31.26
N ASP A 485 12.79 -15.27 30.38
CA ASP A 485 12.38 -13.87 30.38
C ASP A 485 10.89 -13.72 30.01
N ALA A 486 10.43 -14.47 29.01
CA ALA A 486 9.02 -14.48 28.61
C ALA A 486 8.13 -14.98 29.76
N LYS A 487 8.52 -16.06 30.44
CA LYS A 487 7.80 -16.57 31.61
C LYS A 487 7.77 -15.56 32.76
N THR A 488 8.85 -14.81 32.96
CA THR A 488 8.90 -13.75 33.98
C THR A 488 7.94 -12.62 33.65
N ALA A 489 7.89 -12.16 32.39
CA ALA A 489 6.91 -11.18 31.94
C ALA A 489 5.47 -11.71 32.06
N GLU A 490 5.24 -12.98 31.72
CA GLU A 490 3.95 -13.65 31.82
C GLU A 490 3.43 -13.68 33.27
N GLU A 491 4.26 -14.05 34.24
CA GLU A 491 3.87 -14.09 35.65
C GLU A 491 3.55 -12.69 36.20
N LYS A 492 4.26 -11.64 35.78
CA LYS A 492 3.91 -10.25 36.12
C LYS A 492 2.53 -9.85 35.60
N VAL A 493 2.20 -10.25 34.37
CA VAL A 493 0.85 -10.01 33.80
C VAL A 493 -0.22 -10.75 34.60
N TYR A 494 0.03 -12.01 35.00
CA TYR A 494 -0.90 -12.76 35.84
C TYR A 494 -1.11 -12.14 37.21
N GLU A 495 -0.04 -11.66 37.85
CA GLU A 495 -0.11 -10.97 39.14
C GLU A 495 -0.93 -9.68 39.01
N ALA A 496 -0.68 -8.87 37.98
CA ALA A 496 -1.40 -7.63 37.73
C ALA A 496 -2.88 -7.86 37.35
N ALA A 497 -3.18 -8.91 36.58
CA ALA A 497 -4.56 -9.23 36.16
C ALA A 497 -5.37 -9.97 37.24
N GLY A 498 -4.70 -10.62 38.19
CA GLY A 498 -5.29 -11.48 39.21
C GLY A 498 -6.03 -12.70 38.66
N VAL A 499 -5.77 -13.10 37.40
CA VAL A 499 -6.28 -14.31 36.74
C VAL A 499 -5.22 -14.84 35.77
N ARG A 500 -5.19 -16.16 35.60
CA ARG A 500 -4.41 -16.82 34.55
C ARG A 500 -5.28 -17.02 33.30
N PHE A 501 -4.72 -16.73 32.13
CA PHE A 501 -5.37 -16.82 30.82
C PHE A 501 -4.30 -16.91 29.73
N ASN A 502 -4.66 -17.23 28.50
CA ASN A 502 -3.67 -17.32 27.42
C ASN A 502 -3.33 -15.91 26.87
N LEU A 503 -2.13 -15.40 27.19
CA LEU A 503 -1.63 -14.09 26.71
C LEU A 503 -1.45 -14.05 25.18
N ALA A 504 -1.24 -15.20 24.54
CA ALA A 504 -1.14 -15.29 23.09
C ALA A 504 -2.51 -15.20 22.40
N SER A 505 -3.63 -15.31 23.14
CA SER A 505 -4.99 -15.18 22.60
C SER A 505 -5.47 -13.72 22.67
N PRO A 506 -5.61 -13.01 21.52
CA PRO A 506 -6.08 -11.61 21.52
C PRO A 506 -7.47 -11.45 22.13
N LYS A 507 -8.33 -12.46 21.99
CA LYS A 507 -9.67 -12.50 22.55
C LYS A 507 -9.66 -12.53 24.07
N GLN A 508 -8.98 -13.51 24.67
CA GLN A 508 -8.91 -13.62 26.13
C GLN A 508 -8.19 -12.42 26.74
N LEU A 509 -7.13 -11.94 26.11
CA LEU A 509 -6.44 -10.73 26.53
C LEU A 509 -7.36 -9.52 26.51
N GLY A 510 -8.15 -9.35 25.45
CA GLY A 510 -9.11 -8.26 25.32
C GLY A 510 -10.18 -8.27 26.41
N GLU A 511 -10.75 -9.45 26.69
CA GLU A 511 -11.74 -9.65 27.76
C GLU A 511 -11.14 -9.26 29.13
N VAL A 512 -9.91 -9.69 29.43
CA VAL A 512 -9.25 -9.36 30.71
C VAL A 512 -8.93 -7.86 30.82
N LEU A 513 -8.35 -7.24 29.80
CA LEU A 513 -7.96 -5.83 29.86
C LEU A 513 -9.16 -4.88 29.92
N PHE A 514 -10.22 -5.17 29.15
CA PHE A 514 -11.30 -4.20 28.94
C PHE A 514 -12.60 -4.54 29.65
N GLU A 515 -12.91 -5.81 29.91
CA GLU A 515 -14.11 -6.17 30.68
C GLU A 515 -13.81 -6.31 32.17
N LYS A 516 -12.73 -7.00 32.53
CA LYS A 516 -12.35 -7.25 33.93
C LYS A 516 -11.61 -6.07 34.55
N LEU A 517 -10.50 -5.65 33.95
CA LEU A 517 -9.66 -4.56 34.45
C LEU A 517 -10.17 -3.17 34.06
N LYS A 518 -11.00 -3.09 33.01
CA LYS A 518 -11.65 -1.86 32.52
C LYS A 518 -10.66 -0.71 32.27
N LEU A 519 -9.50 -1.04 31.67
CA LEU A 519 -8.42 -0.08 31.45
C LEU A 519 -8.80 1.05 30.47
N ASP A 520 -9.68 0.78 29.51
CA ASP A 520 -10.22 1.81 28.61
C ASP A 520 -11.74 1.64 28.43
N PRO A 521 -12.58 2.58 28.89
CA PRO A 521 -14.02 2.53 28.71
C PRO A 521 -14.47 2.73 27.25
N LYS A 522 -13.58 3.16 26.35
CA LYS A 522 -13.83 3.37 24.91
C LYS A 522 -13.04 2.39 24.02
N ALA A 523 -12.61 1.26 24.58
CA ALA A 523 -11.85 0.25 23.85
C ALA A 523 -12.52 -0.15 22.54
N LYS A 524 -11.79 -0.03 21.43
CA LYS A 524 -12.30 -0.37 20.10
C LYS A 524 -12.39 -1.89 19.93
N LYS A 525 -13.42 -2.33 19.21
CA LYS A 525 -13.56 -3.72 18.75
C LYS A 525 -13.14 -3.83 17.29
N THR A 526 -12.52 -4.96 16.97
CA THR A 526 -12.21 -5.36 15.60
C THR A 526 -13.49 -5.76 14.85
N LYS A 527 -13.39 -5.95 13.53
CA LYS A 527 -14.52 -6.37 12.68
C LYS A 527 -15.17 -7.69 13.14
N THR A 528 -14.39 -8.58 13.77
CA THR A 528 -14.86 -9.87 14.30
C THR A 528 -15.47 -9.76 15.70
N GLY A 529 -15.61 -8.54 16.25
CA GLY A 529 -16.26 -8.27 17.53
C GLY A 529 -15.38 -8.44 18.78
N GLN A 530 -14.15 -8.94 18.64
CA GLN A 530 -13.17 -8.99 19.73
C GLN A 530 -12.53 -7.61 19.97
N TYR A 531 -12.13 -7.31 21.20
CA TYR A 531 -11.40 -6.08 21.51
C TYR A 531 -10.07 -6.01 20.77
N ALA A 532 -9.71 -4.82 20.28
CA ALA A 532 -8.43 -4.58 19.64
C ALA A 532 -7.33 -4.56 20.72
N THR A 533 -6.44 -5.54 20.66
CA THR A 533 -5.25 -5.62 21.52
C THR A 533 -3.97 -5.54 20.69
N GLY A 534 -3.99 -4.76 19.60
CA GLY A 534 -2.81 -4.51 18.78
C GLY A 534 -1.69 -3.80 19.54
N GLU A 535 -0.47 -3.85 19.01
CA GLU A 535 0.68 -3.15 19.58
C GLU A 535 0.42 -1.64 19.74
N ASP A 536 -0.23 -1.01 18.76
CA ASP A 536 -0.62 0.39 18.77
C ASP A 536 -1.59 0.75 19.91
N VAL A 537 -2.53 -0.14 20.23
CA VAL A 537 -3.47 0.05 21.34
C VAL A 537 -2.76 -0.12 22.67
N LEU A 538 -1.92 -1.16 22.80
CA LEU A 538 -1.18 -1.44 24.02
C LEU A 538 -0.14 -0.36 24.33
N LEU A 539 0.57 0.17 23.34
CA LEU A 539 1.53 1.27 23.51
C LEU A 539 0.87 2.56 24.01
N LYS A 540 -0.37 2.85 23.60
CA LYS A 540 -1.11 4.02 24.13
C LYS A 540 -1.48 3.84 25.60
N LEU A 541 -1.77 2.62 26.01
CA LEU A 541 -2.17 2.27 27.37
C LEU A 541 -0.98 2.03 28.31
N ALA A 542 0.17 1.64 27.78
CA ALA A 542 1.43 1.44 28.48
C ALA A 542 1.79 2.60 29.41
N ASN A 543 1.66 3.84 28.92
CA ASN A 543 1.95 5.06 29.68
C ASN A 543 1.12 5.19 30.99
N GLN A 544 -0.02 4.51 31.08
CA GLN A 544 -0.94 4.58 32.22
C GLN A 544 -1.00 3.26 33.00
N HIS A 545 -0.62 2.15 32.38
CA HIS A 545 -0.82 0.81 32.90
C HIS A 545 0.38 -0.10 32.62
N ALA A 546 1.17 -0.38 33.65
CA ALA A 546 2.37 -1.23 33.57
C ALA A 546 2.08 -2.64 33.01
N ILE A 547 0.87 -3.18 33.25
CA ILE A 547 0.47 -4.48 32.68
C ILE A 547 0.57 -4.49 31.14
N CYS A 548 0.32 -3.36 30.47
CA CYS A 548 0.43 -3.27 29.01
C CYS A 548 1.88 -3.35 28.54
N ASP A 549 2.84 -2.78 29.29
CA ASP A 549 4.28 -2.91 29.00
C ASP A 549 4.76 -4.35 29.16
N ASP A 550 4.34 -5.04 30.22
CA ASP A 550 4.69 -6.45 30.44
C ASP A 550 4.09 -7.36 29.35
N ILE A 551 2.87 -7.07 28.87
CA ILE A 551 2.25 -7.78 27.73
C ILE A 551 3.04 -7.55 26.43
N LEU A 552 3.42 -6.29 26.15
CA LEU A 552 4.22 -5.95 24.97
C LEU A 552 5.56 -6.69 25.01
N THR A 553 6.23 -6.69 26.17
CA THR A 553 7.47 -7.41 26.42
C THR A 553 7.30 -8.92 26.19
N PHE A 554 6.26 -9.53 26.77
CA PHE A 554 5.96 -10.96 26.57
C PHE A 554 5.77 -11.31 25.09
N ARG A 555 5.02 -10.50 24.35
CA ARG A 555 4.76 -10.70 22.92
C ARG A 555 6.02 -10.53 22.08
N GLU A 556 6.85 -9.53 22.37
CA GLU A 556 8.13 -9.33 21.71
C GLU A 556 9.02 -10.56 21.92
N LEU A 557 9.24 -10.99 23.17
CA LEU A 557 10.09 -12.13 23.49
C LEU A 557 9.59 -13.44 22.86
N THR A 558 8.28 -13.69 22.93
CA THR A 558 7.67 -14.89 22.34
C THR A 558 7.82 -14.89 20.82
N LYS A 559 7.58 -13.74 20.17
CA LYS A 559 7.78 -13.59 18.72
C LYS A 559 9.25 -13.77 18.34
N LEU A 560 10.18 -13.14 19.06
CA LEU A 560 11.62 -13.29 18.83
C LEU A 560 12.03 -14.76 18.90
N LYS A 561 11.56 -15.47 19.93
CA LYS A 561 11.82 -16.90 20.13
C LYS A 561 11.23 -17.74 19.00
N SER A 562 9.92 -17.63 18.74
CA SER A 562 9.24 -18.51 17.78
C SER A 562 9.61 -18.22 16.32
N THR A 563 9.75 -16.95 15.94
CA THR A 563 9.93 -16.55 14.54
C THR A 563 11.37 -16.63 14.10
N TYR A 564 12.33 -16.38 15.00
CA TYR A 564 13.75 -16.35 14.63
C TYR A 564 14.53 -17.45 15.34
N VAL A 565 14.55 -17.46 16.67
CA VAL A 565 15.51 -18.30 17.42
C VAL A 565 15.24 -19.79 17.26
N ASP A 566 13.98 -20.23 17.34
CA ASP A 566 13.60 -21.64 17.19
C ASP A 566 13.48 -22.07 15.72
N ALA A 567 13.14 -21.12 14.83
CA ALA A 567 12.90 -21.42 13.41
C ALA A 567 14.19 -21.48 12.60
N LEU A 568 15.16 -20.58 12.82
CA LEU A 568 16.40 -20.51 12.05
C LEU A 568 17.17 -21.85 12.00
N PRO A 569 17.35 -22.59 13.12
CA PRO A 569 18.03 -23.89 13.09
C PRO A 569 17.32 -24.93 12.22
N GLN A 570 16.00 -24.85 12.09
CA GLN A 570 15.20 -25.77 11.27
C GLN A 570 15.26 -25.45 9.77
N LEU A 571 15.67 -24.23 9.42
CA LEU A 571 15.79 -23.74 8.05
C LEU A 571 17.22 -23.87 7.48
N ILE A 572 18.12 -24.53 8.22
CA ILE A 572 19.47 -24.80 7.74
C ILE A 572 19.40 -25.83 6.62
N ASN A 573 19.95 -25.48 5.47
CA ASN A 573 20.05 -26.39 4.35
C ASN A 573 21.08 -27.49 4.67
N PRO A 574 20.72 -28.77 4.57
CA PRO A 574 21.60 -29.88 4.92
C PRO A 574 22.81 -30.02 4.00
N LYS A 575 22.76 -29.50 2.76
CA LYS A 575 23.86 -29.57 1.78
C LYS A 575 24.99 -28.61 2.14
N THR A 576 24.69 -27.46 2.74
CA THR A 576 25.66 -26.37 2.98
C THR A 576 25.91 -26.08 4.46
N GLY A 577 24.98 -26.46 5.34
CA GLY A 577 25.00 -26.02 6.74
C GLY A 577 24.73 -24.52 6.90
N ARG A 578 24.09 -23.88 5.92
CA ARG A 578 23.75 -22.44 5.91
C ARG A 578 22.25 -22.23 5.73
N VAL A 579 21.77 -21.05 6.09
CA VAL A 579 20.38 -20.62 5.86
C VAL A 579 20.33 -19.87 4.53
N HIS A 580 19.39 -20.27 3.66
CA HIS A 580 19.22 -19.70 2.32
C HIS A 580 17.86 -18.99 2.27
N THR A 581 17.86 -17.66 2.43
CA THR A 581 16.63 -16.87 2.24
C THR A 581 16.31 -16.79 0.75
N SER A 582 15.03 -16.68 0.42
CA SER A 582 14.59 -16.27 -0.91
C SER A 582 14.27 -14.77 -0.94
N TYR A 583 14.71 -14.08 -1.98
CA TYR A 583 14.43 -12.68 -2.25
C TYR A 583 13.40 -12.54 -3.37
N ALA A 584 12.32 -11.81 -3.13
CA ALA A 584 11.32 -11.52 -4.15
C ALA A 584 11.41 -10.06 -4.59
N GLN A 585 11.63 -9.85 -5.89
CA GLN A 585 11.74 -8.54 -6.55
C GLN A 585 10.37 -7.91 -6.81
N ALA A 586 9.40 -8.72 -7.27
CA ALA A 586 8.11 -8.26 -7.72
C ALA A 586 7.03 -8.49 -6.64
N VAL A 587 7.19 -7.85 -5.47
CA VAL A 587 6.20 -7.89 -4.37
C VAL A 587 5.84 -6.48 -3.93
N ALA A 588 6.81 -5.74 -3.38
CA ALA A 588 6.57 -4.37 -2.93
C ALA A 588 6.44 -3.45 -4.14
N VAL A 589 5.32 -2.74 -4.26
CA VAL A 589 5.08 -1.79 -5.36
C VAL A 589 6.16 -0.70 -5.47
N THR A 590 6.80 -0.35 -4.35
CA THR A 590 7.88 0.63 -4.29
C THR A 590 9.19 0.14 -4.89
N GLY A 591 9.30 -1.11 -5.36
CA GLY A 591 10.56 -1.65 -5.89
C GLY A 591 11.48 -2.27 -4.85
N ARG A 592 11.19 -2.15 -3.54
CA ARG A 592 12.00 -2.77 -2.49
C ARG A 592 11.99 -4.30 -2.61
N LEU A 593 13.15 -4.92 -2.35
CA LEU A 593 13.22 -6.38 -2.19
C LEU A 593 12.42 -6.80 -0.97
N SER A 594 11.86 -8.00 -1.01
CA SER A 594 11.32 -8.69 0.18
C SER A 594 12.05 -10.02 0.38
N SER A 595 12.10 -10.51 1.61
CA SER A 595 12.77 -11.76 1.96
C SER A 595 11.78 -12.72 2.63
N ASN A 596 11.85 -14.00 2.27
CA ASN A 596 11.06 -15.09 2.84
C ASN A 596 11.90 -16.35 3.03
N ASN A 597 11.39 -17.25 3.90
CA ASN A 597 11.97 -18.57 4.19
C ASN A 597 13.47 -18.57 4.57
N PRO A 598 13.91 -17.84 5.61
CA PRO A 598 13.15 -16.96 6.51
C PRO A 598 13.16 -15.49 6.06
N ASN A 599 12.25 -14.68 6.59
CA ASN A 599 12.30 -13.23 6.37
C ASN A 599 13.41 -12.59 7.23
N LEU A 600 14.58 -12.44 6.62
CA LEU A 600 15.76 -11.84 7.26
C LEU A 600 15.72 -10.30 7.28
N GLN A 601 14.80 -9.67 6.54
CA GLN A 601 14.64 -8.22 6.58
C GLN A 601 14.01 -7.74 7.89
N ASN A 602 13.15 -8.55 8.51
CA ASN A 602 12.39 -8.14 9.68
C ASN A 602 13.11 -8.39 11.02
N ILE A 603 14.38 -8.78 11.04
CA ILE A 603 15.11 -9.03 12.29
C ILE A 603 15.27 -7.70 13.07
N PRO A 604 14.71 -7.58 14.29
CA PRO A 604 14.72 -6.32 15.03
C PRO A 604 16.14 -5.80 15.31
N ILE A 605 16.36 -4.51 15.04
CA ILE A 605 17.68 -3.85 15.11
C ILE A 605 17.83 -2.98 16.36
N ARG A 606 16.72 -2.43 16.86
CA ARG A 606 16.74 -1.35 17.87
C ARG A 606 16.77 -1.85 19.30
N THR A 607 16.28 -3.06 19.57
CA THR A 607 16.22 -3.62 20.91
C THR A 607 17.48 -4.44 21.21
N ASP A 608 17.92 -4.42 22.46
CA ASP A 608 19.10 -5.20 22.90
C ASP A 608 18.93 -6.68 22.54
N LYS A 609 17.74 -7.23 22.81
CA LYS A 609 17.40 -8.63 22.51
C LYS A 609 17.38 -8.93 21.01
N GLY A 610 16.98 -7.99 20.16
CA GLY A 610 17.09 -8.12 18.70
C GLY A 610 18.54 -8.10 18.20
N ARG A 611 19.40 -7.26 18.80
CA ARG A 611 20.84 -7.23 18.50
C ARG A 611 21.55 -8.52 18.89
N GLU A 612 21.13 -9.17 19.96
CA GLU A 612 21.67 -10.49 20.34
C GLU A 612 21.40 -11.54 19.25
N ILE A 613 20.22 -11.54 18.61
CA ILE A 613 19.93 -12.48 17.51
C ILE A 613 20.88 -12.26 16.33
N ARG A 614 21.26 -11.01 16.03
CA ARG A 614 22.23 -10.72 14.97
C ARG A 614 23.60 -11.37 15.23
N LYS A 615 24.00 -11.60 16.49
CA LYS A 615 25.25 -12.30 16.83
C LYS A 615 25.24 -13.77 16.42
N ALA A 616 24.05 -14.36 16.23
CA ALA A 616 23.93 -15.72 15.71
C ALA A 616 24.41 -15.83 14.26
N PHE A 617 24.38 -14.75 13.48
CA PHE A 617 24.89 -14.75 12.11
C PHE A 617 26.40 -14.56 12.15
N VAL A 618 27.11 -15.58 11.66
CA VAL A 618 28.57 -15.68 11.78
C VAL A 618 29.22 -15.82 10.39
N PRO A 619 30.50 -15.45 10.23
CA PRO A 619 31.24 -15.69 8.99
C PRO A 619 31.29 -17.19 8.66
N ARG A 620 31.53 -17.54 7.38
CA ARG A 620 31.59 -18.97 6.98
C ARG A 620 32.62 -19.78 7.77
N ASP A 621 33.77 -19.18 8.06
CA ASP A 621 34.89 -19.79 8.76
C ASP A 621 35.77 -18.72 9.44
N GLU A 622 36.84 -19.16 10.10
CA GLU A 622 37.76 -18.31 10.86
C GLU A 622 38.58 -17.34 9.99
N ASN A 623 38.71 -17.59 8.68
CA ASN A 623 39.44 -16.72 7.76
C ASN A 623 38.56 -15.60 7.18
N HIS A 624 37.26 -15.61 7.48
CA HIS A 624 36.32 -14.60 7.02
C HIS A 624 35.83 -13.69 8.15
N VAL A 625 35.27 -12.55 7.76
CA VAL A 625 34.64 -11.57 8.63
C VAL A 625 33.39 -11.04 7.94
N LEU A 626 32.32 -10.84 8.71
CA LEU A 626 31.13 -10.18 8.18
C LEU A 626 31.37 -8.68 8.11
N VAL A 627 31.12 -8.09 6.95
CA VAL A 627 31.17 -6.64 6.72
C VAL A 627 29.78 -6.18 6.36
N SER A 628 29.34 -5.08 6.97
CA SER A 628 28.06 -4.44 6.70
C SER A 628 28.33 -3.03 6.17
N ALA A 629 27.63 -2.64 5.11
CA ALA A 629 27.64 -1.29 4.53
C ALA A 629 26.19 -0.82 4.37
N ASP A 630 25.88 0.39 4.85
CA ASP A 630 24.50 0.88 4.98
C ASP A 630 24.41 2.32 4.48
N TYR A 631 23.44 2.62 3.62
CA TYR A 631 23.29 3.99 3.16
C TYR A 631 22.85 4.93 4.28
N SER A 632 23.64 5.98 4.49
CA SER A 632 23.38 6.96 5.53
C SER A 632 22.22 7.89 5.17
N GLN A 633 21.03 7.61 5.73
CA GLN A 633 19.82 8.44 5.61
C GLN A 633 19.38 8.69 4.17
N ILE A 634 19.40 7.65 3.33
CA ILE A 634 19.24 7.80 1.88
C ILE A 634 17.94 8.49 1.46
N GLU A 635 16.83 8.18 2.14
CA GLU A 635 15.53 8.79 1.80
C GLU A 635 15.54 10.31 2.00
N LEU A 636 16.20 10.82 3.04
CA LEU A 636 16.31 12.28 3.26
C LEU A 636 17.21 12.93 2.22
N ARG A 637 18.27 12.25 1.78
CA ARG A 637 19.14 12.74 0.70
C ARG A 637 18.38 12.79 -0.62
N ILE A 638 17.58 11.77 -0.92
CA ILE A 638 16.70 11.75 -2.09
C ILE A 638 15.69 12.89 -2.02
N VAL A 639 15.04 13.11 -0.87
CA VAL A 639 14.11 14.24 -0.67
C VAL A 639 14.80 15.58 -0.93
N ALA A 640 15.99 15.80 -0.37
CA ALA A 640 16.77 17.01 -0.62
C ALA A 640 17.04 17.19 -2.12
N ALA A 641 17.49 16.12 -2.78
CA ALA A 641 17.85 16.13 -4.18
C ALA A 641 16.66 16.40 -5.10
N ILE A 642 15.53 15.72 -4.93
CA ILE A 642 14.36 15.87 -5.81
C ILE A 642 13.54 17.12 -5.52
N SER A 643 13.51 17.58 -4.26
CA SER A 643 12.84 18.84 -3.90
C SER A 643 13.66 20.08 -4.25
N SER A 644 14.98 19.91 -4.47
CA SER A 644 15.91 21.04 -4.67
C SER A 644 15.87 22.05 -3.51
N ASP A 645 15.63 21.58 -2.28
CA ASP A 645 15.59 22.47 -1.12
C ASP A 645 16.99 22.92 -0.71
N ILE A 646 17.22 24.24 -0.76
CA ILE A 646 18.54 24.84 -0.57
C ILE A 646 19.11 24.48 0.81
N ASN A 647 18.31 24.61 1.86
CA ASN A 647 18.78 24.38 3.23
C ASN A 647 19.06 22.90 3.49
N MET A 648 18.24 22.00 2.92
CA MET A 648 18.46 20.57 3.07
C MET A 648 19.67 20.08 2.24
N CYS A 649 19.83 20.58 1.01
CA CYS A 649 21.00 20.31 0.18
C CYS A 649 22.30 20.82 0.81
N GLU A 650 22.30 22.05 1.35
CA GLU A 650 23.45 22.62 2.06
C GLU A 650 23.85 21.77 3.27
N ALA A 651 22.88 21.30 4.06
CA ALA A 651 23.15 20.44 5.21
C ALA A 651 23.90 19.16 4.84
N PHE A 652 23.50 18.48 3.76
CA PHE A 652 24.18 17.26 3.30
C PHE A 652 25.54 17.55 2.65
N THR A 653 25.63 18.57 1.80
CA THR A 653 26.89 18.93 1.12
C THR A 653 27.98 19.43 2.08
N THR A 654 27.60 20.02 3.22
CA THR A 654 28.52 20.45 4.27
C THR A 654 28.82 19.37 5.32
N GLY A 655 28.23 18.18 5.20
CA GLY A 655 28.44 17.06 6.12
C GLY A 655 27.82 17.27 7.51
N LYS A 656 26.81 18.13 7.64
CA LYS A 656 26.09 18.36 8.90
C LYS A 656 25.13 17.21 9.19
N ASP A 657 24.91 16.91 10.48
CA ASP A 657 23.84 16.00 10.89
C ASP A 657 22.47 16.63 10.61
N ILE A 658 21.75 16.06 9.65
CA ILE A 658 20.49 16.64 9.15
C ILE A 658 19.45 16.81 10.27
N HIS A 659 19.36 15.88 11.22
CA HIS A 659 18.39 15.98 12.31
C HIS A 659 18.72 17.11 13.29
N THR A 660 20.01 17.33 13.57
CA THR A 660 20.47 18.46 14.39
C THR A 660 20.24 19.77 13.66
N ALA A 661 20.56 19.84 12.36
CA ALA A 661 20.30 21.02 11.53
C ALA A 661 18.80 21.35 11.48
N THR A 662 17.93 20.36 11.24
CA THR A 662 16.47 20.53 11.31
C THR A 662 16.04 21.00 12.70
N ALA A 663 16.53 20.37 13.77
CA ALA A 663 16.13 20.72 15.14
C ALA A 663 16.46 22.19 15.46
N ALA A 664 17.66 22.64 15.13
CA ALA A 664 18.09 24.02 15.33
C ALA A 664 17.13 25.01 14.65
N LYS A 665 16.76 24.71 13.39
CA LYS A 665 15.87 25.56 12.59
C LYS A 665 14.41 25.51 13.06
N VAL A 666 13.90 24.33 13.42
CA VAL A 666 12.49 24.11 13.82
C VAL A 666 12.19 24.61 15.22
N PHE A 667 13.11 24.40 16.17
CA PHE A 667 12.99 24.87 17.55
C PHE A 667 13.56 26.28 17.75
N ASN A 668 14.13 26.88 16.70
CA ASN A 668 14.73 28.21 16.71
C ASN A 668 15.81 28.36 17.81
N VAL A 669 16.74 27.41 17.84
CA VAL A 669 17.90 27.37 18.74
C VAL A 669 19.19 27.22 17.94
N ASP A 670 20.33 27.62 18.50
CA ASP A 670 21.63 27.35 17.87
C ASP A 670 21.88 25.83 17.75
N GLU A 671 22.60 25.41 16.70
CA GLU A 671 22.95 23.99 16.47
C GLU A 671 23.67 23.37 17.68
N THR A 672 24.48 24.15 18.40
CA THR A 672 25.20 23.72 19.61
C THR A 672 24.30 23.58 20.85
N ALA A 673 23.11 24.19 20.82
CA ALA A 673 22.12 24.11 21.89
C ALA A 673 21.09 22.98 21.66
N VAL A 674 21.17 22.26 20.54
CA VAL A 674 20.28 21.15 20.23
C VAL A 674 20.52 20.00 21.19
N THR A 675 19.50 19.67 21.98
CA THR A 675 19.55 18.52 22.89
C THR A 675 19.30 17.20 22.15
N LYS A 676 19.67 16.07 22.75
CA LYS A 676 19.35 14.73 22.21
C LYS A 676 17.85 14.53 22.00
N GLU A 677 17.03 15.07 22.90
CA GLU A 677 15.57 15.00 22.80
C GLU A 677 15.06 15.82 21.62
N MET A 678 15.56 17.05 21.42
CA MET A 678 15.22 17.88 20.25
C MET A 678 15.61 17.20 18.94
N ARG A 679 16.81 16.59 18.88
CA ARG A 679 17.26 15.81 17.72
C ARG A 679 16.34 14.62 17.45
N TYR A 680 15.92 13.90 18.49
CA TYR A 680 14.99 12.77 18.35
C TYR A 680 13.61 13.23 17.84
N LYS A 681 13.05 14.31 18.39
CA LYS A 681 11.79 14.89 17.90
C LYS A 681 11.92 15.36 16.46
N ALA A 682 13.02 16.05 16.11
CA ALA A 682 13.28 16.51 14.73
C ALA A 682 13.38 15.36 13.73
N LYS A 683 13.91 14.21 14.14
CA LYS A 683 13.87 12.98 13.33
C LYS A 683 12.43 12.57 13.02
N SER A 684 11.57 12.46 14.02
CA SER A 684 10.15 12.16 13.82
C SER A 684 9.43 13.21 12.98
N VAL A 685 9.81 14.49 13.11
CA VAL A 685 9.27 15.60 12.31
C VAL A 685 9.66 15.47 10.83
N ASN A 686 10.95 15.24 10.51
CA ASN A 686 11.41 15.07 9.13
C ASN A 686 10.60 13.99 8.40
N PHE A 687 10.57 12.78 8.96
CA PHE A 687 9.85 11.66 8.35
C PHE A 687 8.34 11.90 8.35
N GLY A 688 7.77 12.38 9.46
CA GLY A 688 6.34 12.67 9.54
C GLY A 688 5.88 13.63 8.45
N ILE A 689 6.54 14.78 8.32
CA ILE A 689 6.14 15.82 7.36
C ILE A 689 6.36 15.38 5.92
N ILE A 690 7.51 14.75 5.62
CA ILE A 690 7.81 14.25 4.27
C ILE A 690 6.75 13.25 3.80
N TYR A 691 6.28 12.37 4.69
CA TYR A 691 5.23 11.39 4.36
C TYR A 691 3.80 11.93 4.50
N GLY A 692 3.63 13.26 4.53
CA GLY A 692 2.32 13.92 4.51
C GLY A 692 1.56 13.83 5.84
N GLN A 693 2.24 13.64 6.97
CA GLN A 693 1.61 13.65 8.28
C GLN A 693 1.12 15.06 8.66
N GLY A 694 -0.19 15.19 8.91
CA GLY A 694 -0.76 16.44 9.42
C GLY A 694 -0.52 16.65 10.92
N ALA A 695 -0.84 17.86 11.40
CA ALA A 695 -0.65 18.26 12.81
C ALA A 695 -1.30 17.32 13.84
N PHE A 696 -2.40 16.66 13.48
CA PHE A 696 -3.03 15.66 14.36
C PHE A 696 -2.13 14.44 14.57
N GLY A 697 -1.61 13.86 13.48
CA GLY A 697 -0.73 12.69 13.58
C GLY A 697 0.59 13.04 14.25
N LEU A 698 1.17 14.20 13.92
CA LEU A 698 2.44 14.61 14.49
C LEU A 698 2.33 14.84 16.01
N ALA A 699 1.22 15.43 16.47
CA ALA A 699 0.92 15.60 17.89
C ALA A 699 0.84 14.26 18.64
N GLU A 700 0.17 13.27 18.06
CA GLU A 700 0.06 11.92 18.63
C GLU A 700 1.43 11.23 18.71
N ASN A 701 2.24 11.32 17.65
CA ASN A 701 3.58 10.71 17.61
C ASN A 701 4.57 11.34 18.59
N LEU A 702 4.52 12.67 18.76
CA LEU A 702 5.44 13.40 19.63
C LEU A 702 4.93 13.51 21.08
N GLY A 703 3.67 13.15 21.34
CA GLY A 703 3.04 13.32 22.65
C GLY A 703 2.86 14.79 23.06
N ILE A 704 2.70 15.70 22.09
CA ILE A 704 2.60 17.15 22.32
C ILE A 704 1.20 17.68 21.98
N PRO A 705 0.80 18.86 22.49
CA PRO A 705 -0.45 19.51 22.08
C PRO A 705 -0.52 19.78 20.58
N ARG A 706 -1.72 19.67 20.00
CA ARG A 706 -1.96 19.91 18.57
C ARG A 706 -1.52 21.30 18.09
N ALA A 707 -1.60 22.31 18.95
CA ALA A 707 -1.15 23.67 18.62
C ALA A 707 0.37 23.72 18.42
N GLU A 708 1.13 23.06 19.29
CA GLU A 708 2.60 22.96 19.20
C GLU A 708 3.02 22.17 17.96
N ALA A 709 2.36 21.03 17.69
CA ALA A 709 2.62 20.27 16.47
C ALA A 709 2.35 21.07 15.18
N LYS A 710 1.33 21.95 15.19
CA LYS A 710 1.05 22.85 14.07
C LYS A 710 2.18 23.87 13.91
N GLU A 711 2.64 24.47 14.99
CA GLU A 711 3.76 25.42 14.98
C GLU A 711 5.04 24.80 14.44
N ILE A 712 5.36 23.57 14.85
CA ILE A 712 6.49 22.79 14.33
C ILE A 712 6.39 22.59 12.81
N ILE A 713 5.20 22.23 12.31
CA ILE A 713 4.97 22.06 10.87
C ILE A 713 5.11 23.38 10.12
N ASP A 714 4.53 24.46 10.66
CA ASP A 714 4.58 25.78 10.03
C ASP A 714 6.03 26.31 9.98
N ASN A 715 6.81 26.12 11.05
CA ASN A 715 8.25 26.43 11.08
C ASN A 715 9.04 25.57 10.09
N TYR A 716 8.76 24.27 10.03
CA TYR A 716 9.41 23.38 9.07
C TYR A 716 9.19 23.84 7.63
N LYS A 717 7.94 24.20 7.27
CA LYS A 717 7.60 24.71 5.93
C LYS A 717 8.29 26.03 5.61
N LEU A 718 8.47 26.89 6.60
CA LEU A 718 9.20 28.15 6.42
C LEU A 718 10.68 27.91 6.15
N GLN A 719 11.27 26.91 6.80
CA GLN A 719 12.69 26.58 6.68
C GLN A 719 13.00 25.70 5.46
N PHE A 720 12.06 24.88 5.01
CA PHE A 720 12.22 23.99 3.86
C PHE A 720 11.11 24.22 2.81
N PRO A 721 11.05 25.41 2.19
CA PRO A 721 9.94 25.82 1.33
C PRO A 721 9.82 24.96 0.06
N ASN A 722 10.94 24.47 -0.49
CA ASN A 722 10.91 23.73 -1.75
C ASN A 722 10.39 22.30 -1.56
N ILE A 723 10.46 21.74 -0.34
CA ILE A 723 9.83 20.46 -0.03
C ILE A 723 8.31 20.55 -0.20
N GLN A 724 7.69 21.62 0.30
CA GLN A 724 6.25 21.80 0.17
C GLN A 724 5.84 22.02 -1.29
N GLN A 725 6.67 22.74 -2.05
CA GLN A 725 6.47 22.93 -3.48
C GLN A 725 6.52 21.59 -4.22
N TYR A 726 7.56 20.79 -3.97
CA TYR A 726 7.71 19.44 -4.52
C TYR A 726 6.50 18.54 -4.21
N MET A 727 6.00 18.54 -2.97
CA MET A 727 4.83 17.75 -2.59
C MET A 727 3.58 18.15 -3.40
N ASN A 728 3.36 19.45 -3.57
CA ASN A 728 2.22 19.96 -4.34
C ASN A 728 2.35 19.62 -5.82
N ASP A 729 3.53 19.83 -6.39
CA ASP A 729 3.80 19.59 -7.81
C ASP A 729 3.68 18.10 -8.13
N THR A 730 4.19 17.22 -7.26
CA THR A 730 4.06 15.76 -7.41
C THR A 730 2.60 15.31 -7.35
N ILE A 731 1.79 15.87 -6.45
CA ILE A 731 0.35 15.57 -6.38
C ILE A 731 -0.37 16.06 -7.65
N ASN A 732 -0.06 17.26 -8.13
CA ASN A 732 -0.68 17.82 -9.34
C ASN A 732 -0.30 16.99 -10.57
N PHE A 733 0.99 16.65 -10.72
CA PHE A 733 1.47 15.75 -11.75
C PHE A 733 0.74 14.40 -11.70
N ALA A 734 0.57 13.81 -10.51
CA ALA A 734 -0.14 12.56 -10.34
C ALA A 734 -1.62 12.66 -10.73
N LYS A 735 -2.29 13.79 -10.44
CA LYS A 735 -3.69 14.04 -10.83
C LYS A 735 -3.86 14.16 -12.34
N GLU A 736 -2.91 14.81 -13.00
CA GLU A 736 -2.92 15.02 -14.45
C GLU A 736 -2.56 13.75 -15.23
N ASN A 737 -1.54 13.01 -14.79
CA ASN A 737 -0.96 11.90 -15.54
C ASN A 737 -1.40 10.51 -15.04
N GLY A 738 -1.95 10.42 -13.82
CA GLY A 738 -2.37 9.15 -13.20
C GLY A 738 -1.24 8.30 -12.62
N TYR A 739 0.00 8.80 -12.61
CA TYR A 739 1.15 8.11 -12.03
C TYR A 739 2.20 9.08 -11.45
N VAL A 740 3.17 8.53 -10.72
CA VAL A 740 4.42 9.19 -10.33
C VAL A 740 5.59 8.28 -10.65
N GLU A 741 6.80 8.82 -10.75
CA GLU A 741 7.99 8.05 -11.13
C GLU A 741 9.23 8.33 -10.27
N THR A 742 10.16 7.36 -10.24
CA THR A 742 11.47 7.49 -9.58
C THR A 742 12.50 8.15 -10.50
N LEU A 743 13.69 8.48 -9.99
CA LEU A 743 14.78 9.01 -10.83
C LEU A 743 15.24 8.06 -11.96
N MET A 744 14.98 6.76 -11.84
CA MET A 744 15.28 5.78 -12.87
C MET A 744 14.13 5.58 -13.86
N GLY A 745 12.95 6.16 -13.60
CA GLY A 745 11.75 6.02 -14.43
C GLY A 745 10.79 4.91 -13.97
N ARG A 746 10.93 4.38 -12.75
CA ARG A 746 9.98 3.37 -12.23
C ARG A 746 8.66 4.06 -11.94
N LYS A 747 7.56 3.56 -12.52
CA LYS A 747 6.23 4.18 -12.37
C LYS A 747 5.40 3.52 -11.27
N ARG A 748 4.66 4.34 -10.53
CA ARG A 748 3.56 3.96 -9.63
C ARG A 748 2.26 4.50 -10.22
N TRP A 749 1.39 3.63 -10.71
CA TRP A 749 0.03 4.02 -11.11
C TRP A 749 -0.82 4.33 -9.88
N LEU A 750 -1.60 5.40 -9.93
CA LEU A 750 -2.42 5.90 -8.84
C LEU A 750 -3.86 6.10 -9.33
N ARG A 751 -4.55 4.98 -9.58
CA ARG A 751 -5.93 4.97 -10.13
C ARG A 751 -6.91 5.83 -9.31
N ASP A 752 -6.67 5.92 -8.00
CA ASP A 752 -7.52 6.63 -7.04
C ASP A 752 -7.14 8.10 -6.79
N ILE A 753 -6.15 8.66 -7.50
CA ILE A 753 -5.65 10.02 -7.26
C ILE A 753 -6.72 11.11 -7.49
N ASN A 754 -7.71 10.81 -8.33
CA ASN A 754 -8.86 11.67 -8.63
C ASN A 754 -10.16 11.21 -7.96
N SER A 755 -10.10 10.27 -7.00
CA SER A 755 -11.28 9.75 -6.31
C SER A 755 -12.06 10.88 -5.62
N ALA A 756 -13.38 10.88 -5.75
CA ALA A 756 -14.25 11.81 -5.03
C ALA A 756 -14.20 11.59 -3.51
N ASN A 757 -13.88 10.37 -3.07
CA ASN A 757 -13.75 10.02 -1.66
C ASN A 757 -12.45 10.60 -1.09
N PHE A 758 -12.58 11.57 -0.18
CA PHE A 758 -11.44 12.25 0.46
C PHE A 758 -10.45 11.28 1.13
N THR A 759 -10.92 10.19 1.74
CA THR A 759 -10.03 9.24 2.43
C THR A 759 -9.19 8.45 1.44
N VAL A 760 -9.82 7.99 0.35
CA VAL A 760 -9.15 7.22 -0.70
C VAL A 760 -8.16 8.12 -1.45
N ARG A 761 -8.60 9.32 -1.84
CA ARG A 761 -7.75 10.33 -2.47
C ARG A 761 -6.57 10.73 -1.60
N GLY A 762 -6.80 11.03 -0.32
CA GLY A 762 -5.73 11.40 0.61
C GLY A 762 -4.73 10.27 0.89
N PHE A 763 -5.10 9.01 0.65
CA PHE A 763 -4.15 7.89 0.64
C PHE A 763 -3.33 7.86 -0.67
N ALA A 764 -3.97 8.02 -1.82
CA ALA A 764 -3.29 8.11 -3.11
C ALA A 764 -2.31 9.30 -3.17
N GLU A 765 -2.69 10.48 -2.65
CA GLU A 765 -1.82 11.66 -2.56
C GLU A 765 -0.58 11.42 -1.70
N ARG A 766 -0.70 10.68 -0.59
CA ARG A 766 0.47 10.28 0.22
C ARG A 766 1.37 9.30 -0.52
N ASN A 767 0.78 8.32 -1.22
CA ASN A 767 1.55 7.40 -2.05
C ASN A 767 2.26 8.11 -3.21
N ALA A 768 1.65 9.15 -3.78
CA ALA A 768 2.26 9.98 -4.82
C ALA A 768 3.57 10.62 -4.35
N ILE A 769 3.59 11.13 -3.10
CA ILE A 769 4.79 11.73 -2.51
C ILE A 769 5.82 10.66 -2.13
N ASN A 770 5.38 9.54 -1.54
CA ASN A 770 6.29 8.56 -0.95
C ASN A 770 6.96 7.66 -1.99
N SER A 771 6.25 7.32 -3.08
CA SER A 771 6.73 6.32 -4.04
C SER A 771 8.01 6.75 -4.78
N PRO A 772 8.16 8.00 -5.26
CA PRO A 772 9.40 8.47 -5.86
C PRO A 772 10.59 8.40 -4.91
N ILE A 773 10.38 8.68 -3.61
CA ILE A 773 11.44 8.68 -2.59
C ILE A 773 11.90 7.25 -2.31
N GLN A 774 10.98 6.38 -1.91
CA GLN A 774 11.29 4.99 -1.54
C GLN A 774 11.73 4.16 -2.74
N GLY A 775 11.11 4.40 -3.90
CA GLY A 775 11.47 3.72 -5.13
C GLY A 775 12.84 4.11 -5.65
N THR A 776 13.22 5.38 -5.53
CA THR A 776 14.59 5.80 -5.89
C THR A 776 15.62 5.16 -4.95
N ALA A 777 15.32 5.03 -3.66
CA ALA A 777 16.19 4.32 -2.71
C ALA A 777 16.32 2.83 -3.08
N ALA A 778 15.20 2.19 -3.45
CA ALA A 778 15.19 0.81 -3.91
C ALA A 778 15.97 0.62 -5.23
N ASP A 779 15.82 1.53 -6.18
CA ASP A 779 16.58 1.48 -7.44
C ASP A 779 18.08 1.66 -7.17
N MET A 780 18.46 2.57 -6.26
CA MET A 780 19.85 2.83 -5.90
C MET A 780 20.54 1.63 -5.24
N ILE A 781 19.88 0.94 -4.30
CA ILE A 781 20.46 -0.26 -3.66
C ILE A 781 20.62 -1.39 -4.68
N LYS A 782 19.65 -1.59 -5.59
CA LYS A 782 19.73 -2.60 -6.66
C LYS A 782 20.88 -2.31 -7.63
N LEU A 783 21.02 -1.06 -8.06
CA LEU A 783 22.14 -0.61 -8.91
C LEU A 783 23.49 -0.81 -8.21
N ALA A 784 23.58 -0.52 -6.90
CA ALA A 784 24.78 -0.78 -6.13
C ALA A 784 25.11 -2.26 -6.07
N MET A 785 24.11 -3.13 -5.83
CA MET A 785 24.29 -4.58 -5.81
C MET A 785 24.85 -5.11 -7.15
N ILE A 786 24.29 -4.64 -8.27
CA ILE A 786 24.76 -5.01 -9.62
C ILE A 786 26.21 -4.54 -9.85
N LYS A 787 26.52 -3.29 -9.51
CA LYS A 787 27.88 -2.74 -9.64
C LYS A 787 28.89 -3.48 -8.78
N ILE A 788 28.54 -3.80 -7.53
CA ILE A 788 29.41 -4.54 -6.61
C ILE A 788 29.65 -5.95 -7.13
N ASP A 789 28.60 -6.70 -7.52
CA ASP A 789 28.76 -8.06 -8.04
C ASP A 789 29.67 -8.10 -9.28
N HIS A 790 29.49 -7.13 -10.19
CA HIS A 790 30.37 -6.97 -11.35
C HIS A 790 31.83 -6.72 -10.92
N GLU A 791 32.08 -5.78 -10.02
CA GLU A 791 33.44 -5.41 -9.62
C GLU A 791 34.14 -6.52 -8.82
N LEU A 792 33.40 -7.24 -7.98
CA LEU A 792 33.91 -8.40 -7.26
C LEU A 792 34.38 -9.49 -8.23
N LYS A 793 33.61 -9.76 -9.29
CA LYS A 793 33.97 -10.71 -10.34
C LYS A 793 35.15 -10.23 -11.18
N ALA A 794 35.13 -8.97 -11.62
CA ALA A 794 36.16 -8.38 -12.46
C ALA A 794 37.55 -8.38 -11.79
N GLN A 795 37.60 -8.08 -10.49
CA GLN A 795 38.84 -8.11 -9.71
C GLN A 795 39.18 -9.49 -9.12
N GLY A 796 38.31 -10.49 -9.31
CA GLY A 796 38.53 -11.86 -8.85
C GLY A 796 38.49 -12.04 -7.32
N PHE A 797 37.71 -11.22 -6.61
CA PHE A 797 37.52 -11.36 -5.17
C PHE A 797 36.85 -12.69 -4.82
N LYS A 798 37.33 -13.32 -3.74
CA LYS A 798 36.71 -14.54 -3.18
C LYS A 798 35.56 -14.22 -2.23
N SER A 799 35.57 -13.02 -1.66
CA SER A 799 34.50 -12.48 -0.81
C SER A 799 33.13 -12.49 -1.52
N LYS A 800 32.04 -12.65 -0.75
CA LYS A 800 30.68 -12.82 -1.27
C LYS A 800 29.70 -11.83 -0.64
N MET A 801 28.78 -11.30 -1.46
CA MET A 801 27.60 -10.60 -0.95
C MET A 801 26.58 -11.64 -0.47
N LEU A 802 26.08 -11.49 0.76
CA LEU A 802 25.20 -12.47 1.40
C LEU A 802 23.76 -11.99 1.49
N LEU A 803 23.56 -10.81 2.07
CA LEU A 803 22.22 -10.32 2.42
C LEU A 803 22.03 -8.87 2.02
N GLN A 804 20.79 -8.55 1.66
CA GLN A 804 20.26 -7.21 1.60
C GLN A 804 19.17 -7.07 2.66
N VAL A 805 19.31 -6.08 3.54
CA VAL A 805 18.37 -5.78 4.64
C VAL A 805 18.13 -4.29 4.70
N HIS A 806 16.91 -3.83 4.36
CA HIS A 806 16.58 -2.41 4.26
C HIS A 806 17.49 -1.63 3.29
N ASP A 807 18.42 -0.83 3.80
CA ASP A 807 19.37 -0.05 3.02
C ASP A 807 20.82 -0.54 3.27
N GLU A 808 20.96 -1.70 3.95
CA GLU A 808 22.17 -2.39 4.39
C GLU A 808 22.50 -3.57 3.44
N LEU A 809 23.77 -3.71 3.05
CA LEU A 809 24.34 -4.88 2.38
C LEU A 809 25.35 -5.58 3.30
N VAL A 810 25.21 -6.89 3.44
CA VAL A 810 26.08 -7.73 4.28
C VAL A 810 26.92 -8.65 3.41
N PHE A 811 28.22 -8.72 3.72
CA PHE A 811 29.24 -9.45 2.97
C PHE A 811 29.97 -10.43 3.87
N ASP A 812 30.37 -11.56 3.30
CA ASP A 812 31.33 -12.51 3.86
C ASP A 812 32.68 -12.23 3.23
N VAL A 813 33.56 -11.57 3.98
CA VAL A 813 34.81 -11.01 3.45
C VAL A 813 35.99 -11.85 3.91
N LEU A 814 36.82 -12.30 2.97
CA LEU A 814 38.09 -12.92 3.28
C LEU A 814 39.01 -11.88 3.95
N LYS A 815 39.58 -12.20 5.11
CA LYS A 815 40.39 -11.24 5.90
C LYS A 815 41.52 -10.59 5.10
N GLU A 816 42.13 -11.32 4.17
CA GLU A 816 43.19 -10.83 3.28
C GLU A 816 42.71 -9.79 2.26
N GLU A 817 41.42 -9.82 1.90
CA GLU A 817 40.79 -8.92 0.93
C GLU A 817 40.19 -7.67 1.59
N LEU A 818 40.05 -7.66 2.92
CA LEU A 818 39.29 -6.68 3.69
C LEU A 818 39.67 -5.22 3.38
N GLU A 819 40.96 -4.91 3.34
CA GLU A 819 41.43 -3.53 3.10
C GLU A 819 41.27 -3.09 1.64
N LYS A 820 41.16 -4.04 0.70
CA LYS A 820 40.95 -3.75 -0.72
C LYS A 820 39.48 -3.67 -1.08
N ILE A 821 38.63 -4.50 -0.47
CA ILE A 821 37.22 -4.61 -0.84
C ILE A 821 36.37 -3.48 -0.25
N LYS A 822 36.69 -2.99 0.96
CA LYS A 822 35.98 -1.86 1.60
C LYS A 822 35.87 -0.63 0.69
N PRO A 823 36.96 -0.05 0.15
CA PRO A 823 36.84 1.12 -0.72
C PRO A 823 36.08 0.82 -2.01
N VAL A 824 36.15 -0.42 -2.52
CA VAL A 824 35.38 -0.85 -3.69
C VAL A 824 33.89 -0.84 -3.40
N ILE A 825 33.45 -1.47 -2.30
CA ILE A 825 32.04 -1.49 -1.88
C ILE A 825 31.51 -0.06 -1.72
N LEU A 826 32.24 0.77 -0.97
CA LEU A 826 31.85 2.17 -0.73
C LEU A 826 31.74 2.95 -2.04
N ASN A 827 32.74 2.87 -2.93
CA ASN A 827 32.70 3.56 -4.21
C ASN A 827 31.51 3.09 -5.08
N CYS A 828 31.24 1.79 -5.14
CA CYS A 828 30.12 1.26 -5.92
C CYS A 828 28.76 1.72 -5.36
N MET A 829 28.59 1.79 -4.04
CA MET A 829 27.38 2.33 -3.40
C MET A 829 27.25 3.83 -3.66
N GLN A 830 28.28 4.61 -3.35
CA GLN A 830 28.24 6.07 -3.53
C GLN A 830 28.01 6.46 -4.99
N THR A 831 28.57 5.74 -5.95
CA THR A 831 28.41 6.04 -7.39
C THR A 831 27.27 5.28 -8.06
N ALA A 832 26.43 4.55 -7.30
CA ALA A 832 25.38 3.71 -7.85
C ALA A 832 24.39 4.50 -8.71
N LEU A 833 23.89 5.60 -8.15
CA LEU A 833 22.98 6.54 -8.79
C LEU A 833 23.33 7.95 -8.33
N ALA A 834 23.71 8.82 -9.27
CA ALA A 834 23.99 10.21 -8.97
C ALA A 834 22.68 10.93 -8.61
N LEU A 835 22.66 11.59 -7.45
CA LEU A 835 21.52 12.41 -7.05
C LEU A 835 21.61 13.82 -7.65
N PRO A 836 20.48 14.41 -8.06
CA PRO A 836 20.42 15.82 -8.47
C PRO A 836 20.94 16.79 -7.40
N ASN A 837 21.20 18.03 -7.83
CA ASN A 837 21.60 19.14 -6.95
C ASN A 837 22.88 18.89 -6.13
N ASN A 838 23.76 18.01 -6.62
CA ASN A 838 25.03 17.64 -5.99
C ASN A 838 24.88 17.12 -4.55
N VAL A 839 23.74 16.53 -4.21
CA VAL A 839 23.57 15.89 -2.90
C VAL A 839 24.42 14.62 -2.87
N PRO A 840 25.40 14.49 -1.95
CA PRO A 840 26.24 13.31 -1.90
C PRO A 840 25.44 12.11 -1.42
N THR A 841 25.78 10.94 -1.95
CA THR A 841 25.38 9.61 -1.49
C THR A 841 26.49 9.09 -0.59
N ASP A 842 26.18 8.82 0.68
CA ASP A 842 27.14 8.29 1.66
C ASP A 842 26.69 6.90 2.14
N ALA A 843 27.65 5.99 2.31
CA ALA A 843 27.46 4.58 2.67
C ALA A 843 28.51 4.12 3.69
#